data_AF-A0AAN8TP17-F1
#
_entry.id   AF-A0AAN8TP17-F1
#
_cell.length_a   1.000
_cell.length_b   1.000
_cell.length_c   1.000
_cell.angle_alpha   90.00
_cell.angle_beta   90.00
_cell.angle_gamma   90.00
#
_symmetry.space_group_name_H-M   'P 1'
#
loop_
_entity.id
_entity.type
_entity.pdbx_description
1 polymer ?
#
loop_
_entity_poly.entity_id
_entity_poly.type
_entity_poly.pdbx_seq_one_letter_code
_entity_poly.pdbx_strand_id
1 'polypeptide(L)'
;MKKLTGTTKELDVLSIFGMPGLGKTTLARKVYNSPSIVNHFDVKVWCVVSQAYNRTTLLVEIFKQAINKECKIKENDNVADMLRKILIGKRYLIVLDDIWEVEAWEDLRLCFPRGEKGCRVMVTTRIEQVAKHLQHRSDPYTLRFLTKEESWVLLQKKVFRGENCPSNLVEAGLQISKHCKGLPLVVVLIAGIIAKMGREASLWLEVANDLSSLALGEQSMKVIQSSYDHLENHLKHCVLYMGLFPEDHKIAVDDLLKFWMAEEFVLNSETENMEEASRNCLNDLVNRSLVMVSTKKINGDIERCILHDVVREFCLRKLKEEKFMQLTVPSSPYQHLCSMNSRLCVYIHDDLVKQLDHCEYQFDKITLLESKESTKCFGECSRSLQFIAHPNFNPWKKSNPLPLLVKLKLVRVLHFPYEELPSSWPIAVQSLTDLRYLEISVEEFDFKWISHLLDLQTLVVCSSKFRRTSPATIWKMKKLRHVNVKKFSLVWDDNDKAIFEESSTTMLANLKTLHSHHICVDDMNPRFWWRFANLEELSLRVEALPSCPLFPSVEVHTRLQSLNLVISPREFLGSVGWESYFVFPSNLRHLRIGEWKASEECFPVLEELSIRTGYYYKEIPPSFADIPTLRLIKLSDYMDSLGVSAMNIKKEIEENTGCDSLQVLLLS
;
A
#
# COMPACT_ATOMS: atom_id res chain seq x y z
N MET A 1 -9.72 13.56 -27.41
CA MET A 1 -11.17 13.25 -27.58
C MET A 1 -11.53 12.99 -29.03
N LYS A 2 -11.57 13.99 -29.92
CA LYS A 2 -11.92 13.80 -31.34
C LYS A 2 -11.02 12.78 -32.06
N LYS A 3 -9.69 12.83 -31.84
CA LYS A 3 -8.75 11.83 -32.39
C LYS A 3 -9.06 10.38 -31.93
N LEU A 4 -9.57 10.19 -30.70
CA LEU A 4 -9.92 8.86 -30.18
C LEU A 4 -11.26 8.35 -30.74
N THR A 5 -12.24 9.24 -30.90
CA THR A 5 -13.62 8.91 -31.32
C THR A 5 -13.86 9.15 -32.82
N GLY A 6 -12.79 9.35 -33.59
CA GLY A 6 -12.86 9.61 -35.02
C GLY A 6 -13.52 8.47 -35.80
N THR A 7 -14.02 8.78 -36.99
CA THR A 7 -14.79 7.87 -37.85
C THR A 7 -13.96 6.77 -38.52
N THR A 8 -12.64 6.78 -38.37
CA THR A 8 -11.75 5.77 -38.94
C THR A 8 -11.98 4.42 -38.26
N LYS A 9 -12.31 3.42 -39.07
CA LYS A 9 -12.61 2.05 -38.64
C LYS A 9 -11.36 1.24 -38.29
N GLU A 10 -10.22 1.57 -38.88
CA GLU A 10 -8.95 0.90 -38.62
C GLU A 10 -8.33 1.30 -37.28
N LEU A 11 -7.40 0.47 -36.82
CA LEU A 11 -6.54 0.74 -35.66
C LEU A 11 -5.70 1.99 -35.89
N ASP A 12 -5.62 2.87 -34.89
CA ASP A 12 -4.72 4.01 -34.88
C ASP A 12 -3.96 4.08 -33.55
N VAL A 13 -2.76 4.65 -33.61
CA VAL A 13 -1.85 4.85 -32.48
C VAL A 13 -1.73 6.34 -32.22
N LEU A 14 -2.04 6.74 -30.98
CA LEU A 14 -2.06 8.13 -30.54
C LEU A 14 -0.95 8.36 -29.51
N SER A 15 0.18 8.86 -29.97
CA SER A 15 1.32 9.18 -29.12
C SER A 15 1.17 10.56 -28.49
N ILE A 16 1.37 10.68 -27.17
CA ILE A 16 1.50 11.93 -26.42
C ILE A 16 2.95 11.99 -25.94
N PHE A 17 3.69 13.02 -26.34
CA PHE A 17 5.08 13.16 -25.92
C PHE A 17 5.40 14.53 -25.33
N GLY A 18 6.44 14.56 -24.51
CA GLY A 18 6.89 15.76 -23.81
C GLY A 18 7.76 15.40 -22.60
N MET A 19 8.45 16.39 -22.05
CA MET A 19 9.40 16.17 -20.96
C MET A 19 8.77 15.58 -19.68
N PRO A 20 9.57 15.03 -18.74
CA PRO A 20 9.09 14.58 -17.44
C PRO A 20 8.37 15.70 -16.66
N GLY A 21 7.33 15.35 -15.90
CA GLY A 21 6.58 16.31 -15.09
C GLY A 21 5.63 17.24 -15.85
N LEU A 22 5.53 17.10 -17.19
CA LEU A 22 4.66 17.95 -18.03
C LEU A 22 3.17 17.58 -17.96
N GLY A 23 2.82 16.44 -17.35
CA GLY A 23 1.43 16.00 -17.17
C GLY A 23 0.86 15.11 -18.28
N LYS A 24 1.71 14.36 -18.99
CA LYS A 24 1.29 13.40 -20.04
C LYS A 24 0.30 12.37 -19.51
N THR A 25 0.67 11.64 -18.46
CA THR A 25 -0.19 10.68 -17.75
C THR A 25 -1.47 11.34 -17.26
N THR A 26 -1.39 12.56 -16.72
CA THR A 26 -2.56 13.32 -16.26
C THR A 26 -3.54 13.63 -17.39
N LEU A 27 -3.04 14.07 -18.55
CA LEU A 27 -3.86 14.33 -19.73
C LEU A 27 -4.50 13.04 -20.26
N ALA A 28 -3.70 11.99 -20.44
CA ALA A 28 -4.18 10.70 -20.91
C ALA A 28 -5.25 10.13 -19.96
N ARG A 29 -5.07 10.25 -18.64
CA ARG A 29 -6.03 9.78 -17.63
C ARG A 29 -7.33 10.58 -17.65
N LYS A 30 -7.25 11.90 -17.79
CA LYS A 30 -8.43 12.78 -17.93
C LYS A 30 -9.26 12.42 -19.16
N VAL A 31 -8.58 12.10 -20.27
CA VAL A 31 -9.21 11.66 -21.51
C VAL A 31 -9.82 10.26 -21.36
N TYR A 32 -9.05 9.32 -20.82
CA TYR A 32 -9.47 7.94 -20.60
C TYR A 32 -10.72 7.84 -19.72
N ASN A 33 -10.82 8.65 -18.66
CA ASN A 33 -11.96 8.65 -17.73
C ASN A 33 -13.14 9.53 -18.17
N SER A 34 -13.06 10.20 -19.33
CA SER A 34 -14.18 11.03 -19.80
C SER A 34 -15.40 10.16 -20.14
N PRO A 35 -16.63 10.54 -19.74
CA PRO A 35 -17.84 9.76 -20.03
C PRO A 35 -18.02 9.42 -21.51
N SER A 36 -17.67 10.37 -22.39
CA SER A 36 -17.73 10.17 -23.84
C SER A 36 -16.70 9.17 -24.39
N ILE A 37 -15.58 8.92 -23.70
CA ILE A 37 -14.64 7.83 -24.03
C ILE A 37 -15.11 6.53 -23.38
N VAL A 38 -15.53 6.57 -22.12
CA VAL A 38 -16.00 5.39 -21.38
C VAL A 38 -17.12 4.69 -22.14
N ASN A 39 -18.13 5.44 -22.61
CA ASN A 39 -19.28 4.87 -23.31
C ASN A 39 -18.98 4.52 -24.78
N HIS A 40 -17.81 4.89 -25.29
CA HIS A 40 -17.47 4.64 -26.70
C HIS A 40 -16.79 3.29 -26.91
N PHE A 41 -15.97 2.82 -25.97
CA PHE A 41 -15.15 1.61 -26.11
C PHE A 41 -15.71 0.44 -25.31
N ASP A 42 -15.80 -0.73 -25.94
CA ASP A 42 -16.26 -1.99 -25.31
C ASP A 42 -15.23 -2.54 -24.32
N VAL A 43 -13.94 -2.30 -24.59
CA VAL A 43 -12.82 -2.73 -23.75
C VAL A 43 -11.89 -1.56 -23.54
N LYS A 44 -11.50 -1.32 -22.29
CA LYS A 44 -10.53 -0.30 -21.94
C LYS A 44 -9.48 -0.89 -21.02
N VAL A 45 -8.22 -0.64 -21.36
CA VAL A 45 -7.07 -1.11 -20.59
C VAL A 45 -6.13 0.07 -20.36
N TRP A 46 -5.56 0.14 -19.18
CA TRP A 46 -4.47 1.06 -18.85
C TRP A 46 -3.32 0.30 -18.21
N CYS A 47 -2.16 0.32 -18.84
CA CYS A 47 -0.95 -0.30 -18.31
C CYS A 47 0.21 0.70 -18.33
N VAL A 48 1.04 0.67 -17.28
CA VAL A 48 2.26 1.46 -17.19
C VAL A 48 3.44 0.58 -17.63
N VAL A 49 4.24 1.06 -18.57
CA VAL A 49 5.38 0.33 -19.14
C VAL A 49 6.65 0.87 -18.48
N SER A 50 7.18 0.13 -17.51
CA SER A 50 8.44 0.52 -16.86
C SER A 50 9.63 0.44 -17.82
N GLN A 51 10.73 1.14 -17.52
CA GLN A 51 11.95 1.09 -18.33
C GLN A 51 12.50 -0.34 -18.51
N ALA A 52 12.48 -1.14 -17.44
CA ALA A 52 12.83 -2.56 -17.46
C ALA A 52 11.57 -3.45 -17.42
N TYR A 53 10.74 -3.36 -18.47
CA TYR A 53 9.47 -4.09 -18.52
C TYR A 53 9.65 -5.60 -18.68
N ASN A 54 8.73 -6.38 -18.12
CA ASN A 54 8.60 -7.81 -18.38
C ASN A 54 7.35 -8.05 -19.25
N ARG A 55 7.57 -8.52 -20.48
CA ARG A 55 6.51 -8.77 -21.46
C ARG A 55 5.39 -9.68 -20.92
N THR A 56 5.73 -10.76 -20.24
CA THR A 56 4.74 -11.72 -19.71
C THR A 56 3.87 -11.07 -18.65
N THR A 57 4.49 -10.41 -17.66
CA THR A 57 3.76 -9.71 -16.59
C THR A 57 2.83 -8.65 -17.16
N LEU A 58 3.31 -7.90 -18.15
CA LEU A 58 2.56 -6.82 -18.78
C LEU A 58 1.36 -7.34 -19.60
N LEU A 59 1.54 -8.43 -20.36
CA LEU A 59 0.43 -9.09 -21.06
C LEU A 59 -0.60 -9.65 -20.10
N VAL A 60 -0.17 -10.25 -18.98
CA VAL A 60 -1.08 -10.75 -17.93
C VAL A 60 -1.90 -9.61 -17.33
N GLU A 61 -1.28 -8.46 -17.07
CA GLU A 61 -1.98 -7.28 -16.56
C GLU A 61 -3.02 -6.77 -17.57
N ILE A 62 -2.63 -6.58 -18.83
CA ILE A 62 -3.53 -6.15 -19.91
C ILE A 62 -4.69 -7.12 -20.07
N PHE A 63 -4.39 -8.43 -20.07
CA PHE A 63 -5.39 -9.48 -20.20
C PHE A 63 -6.42 -9.46 -19.06
N LYS A 64 -5.96 -9.38 -17.81
CA LYS A 64 -6.84 -9.31 -16.63
C LYS A 64 -7.76 -8.09 -16.68
N GLN A 65 -7.25 -6.94 -17.11
CA GLN A 65 -8.05 -5.74 -17.29
C GLN A 65 -9.07 -5.89 -18.44
N ALA A 66 -8.68 -6.53 -19.54
CA ALA A 66 -9.54 -6.71 -20.71
C ALA A 66 -10.75 -7.64 -20.45
N ILE A 67 -10.59 -8.65 -19.58
CA ILE A 67 -11.71 -9.55 -19.19
C ILE A 67 -12.60 -8.97 -18.09
N ASN A 68 -12.08 -8.02 -17.31
CA ASN A 68 -12.74 -7.46 -16.13
C ASN A 68 -13.23 -8.54 -15.12
N LYS A 69 -12.45 -9.61 -14.96
CA LYS A 69 -12.73 -10.76 -14.07
C LYS A 69 -11.43 -11.36 -13.55
N GLU A 70 -11.47 -12.04 -12.40
CA GLU A 70 -10.34 -12.86 -11.96
C GLU A 70 -10.27 -14.15 -12.79
N CYS A 71 -9.09 -14.43 -13.34
CA CYS A 71 -8.83 -15.66 -14.10
C CYS A 71 -7.48 -16.24 -13.68
N LYS A 72 -7.45 -17.55 -13.43
CA LYS A 72 -6.20 -18.29 -13.18
C LYS A 72 -5.54 -18.59 -14.51
N ILE A 73 -4.43 -17.92 -14.77
CA ILE A 73 -3.55 -18.17 -15.92
C ILE A 73 -2.62 -19.32 -15.53
N LYS A 74 -2.62 -20.39 -16.32
CA LYS A 74 -1.71 -21.53 -16.15
C LYS A 74 -0.36 -21.21 -16.78
N GLU A 75 0.68 -21.89 -16.30
CA GLU A 75 2.06 -21.66 -16.74
C GLU A 75 2.27 -21.86 -18.26
N ASN A 76 1.48 -22.75 -18.88
CA ASN A 76 1.53 -23.03 -20.32
C ASN A 76 0.55 -22.18 -21.17
N ASP A 77 -0.20 -21.25 -20.55
CA ASP A 77 -1.18 -20.44 -21.27
C ASP A 77 -0.49 -19.40 -22.17
N ASN A 78 -0.87 -19.37 -23.44
CA ASN A 78 -0.43 -18.31 -24.35
C ASN A 78 -1.31 -17.06 -24.15
N VAL A 79 -0.93 -16.24 -23.16
CA VAL A 79 -1.66 -15.01 -22.79
C VAL A 79 -1.82 -14.05 -23.97
N ALA A 80 -0.85 -13.98 -24.88
CA ALA A 80 -0.93 -13.14 -26.08
C ALA A 80 -2.06 -13.57 -27.02
N ASP A 81 -2.20 -14.87 -27.28
CA ASP A 81 -3.28 -15.42 -28.12
C ASP A 81 -4.65 -15.25 -27.43
N MET A 82 -4.71 -15.50 -26.12
CA MET A 82 -5.93 -15.31 -25.33
C MET A 82 -6.40 -13.85 -25.35
N LEU A 83 -5.48 -12.91 -25.16
CA LEU A 83 -5.76 -11.48 -25.26
C LEU A 83 -6.28 -11.12 -26.66
N ARG A 84 -5.60 -11.59 -27.71
CA ARG A 84 -6.01 -11.34 -29.09
C ARG A 84 -7.44 -11.82 -29.35
N LYS A 85 -7.79 -13.03 -28.89
CA LYS A 85 -9.14 -13.62 -29.03
C LYS A 85 -10.23 -12.76 -28.36
N ILE A 86 -9.95 -12.18 -27.19
CA ILE A 86 -10.91 -11.31 -26.49
C ILE A 86 -11.11 -9.98 -27.20
N LEU A 87 -10.05 -9.43 -27.80
CA LEU A 87 -10.08 -8.14 -28.48
C LEU A 87 -10.71 -8.22 -29.87
N ILE A 88 -10.71 -9.38 -30.53
CA ILE A 88 -11.33 -9.57 -31.84
C ILE A 88 -12.81 -9.21 -31.78
N GLY A 89 -13.26 -8.42 -32.75
CA GLY A 89 -14.65 -8.01 -32.88
C GLY A 89 -15.12 -6.96 -31.87
N LYS A 90 -14.25 -6.46 -30.98
CA LYS A 90 -14.56 -5.40 -30.00
C LYS A 90 -13.89 -4.08 -30.38
N ARG A 91 -14.48 -2.96 -29.96
CA ARG A 91 -13.84 -1.64 -30.00
C ARG A 91 -13.05 -1.43 -28.71
N TYR A 92 -11.73 -1.53 -28.79
CA TYR A 92 -10.86 -1.39 -27.62
C TYR A 92 -10.07 -0.08 -27.60
N LEU A 93 -9.79 0.41 -26.39
CA LEU A 93 -8.80 1.44 -26.10
C LEU A 93 -7.75 0.86 -25.15
N ILE A 94 -6.50 0.77 -25.61
CA ILE A 94 -5.37 0.35 -24.78
C ILE A 94 -4.47 1.54 -24.55
N VAL A 95 -4.23 1.90 -23.29
CA VAL A 95 -3.27 2.94 -22.91
C VAL A 95 -1.98 2.28 -22.44
N LEU A 96 -0.88 2.60 -23.10
CA LEU A 96 0.48 2.22 -22.70
C LEU A 96 1.19 3.49 -22.21
N ASP A 97 1.24 3.64 -20.90
CA ASP A 97 1.79 4.82 -20.24
C ASP A 97 3.31 4.67 -20.05
N ASP A 98 4.05 5.72 -20.38
CA ASP A 98 5.50 5.90 -20.23
C ASP A 98 6.38 4.91 -21.00
N ILE A 99 6.12 4.67 -22.29
CA ILE A 99 7.00 3.88 -23.14
C ILE A 99 8.37 4.55 -23.31
N TRP A 100 9.43 3.80 -23.03
CA TRP A 100 10.83 4.23 -23.16
C TRP A 100 11.49 3.83 -24.48
N GLU A 101 11.11 2.67 -25.02
CA GLU A 101 11.78 2.05 -26.16
C GLU A 101 10.76 1.59 -27.21
N VAL A 102 11.14 1.60 -28.49
CA VAL A 102 10.26 1.22 -29.61
C VAL A 102 9.96 -0.28 -29.54
N GLU A 103 10.95 -1.05 -29.10
CA GLU A 103 10.94 -2.49 -28.90
C GLU A 103 9.76 -2.93 -28.02
N ALA A 104 9.47 -2.18 -26.95
CA ALA A 104 8.34 -2.44 -26.07
C ALA A 104 7.00 -2.39 -26.80
N TRP A 105 6.85 -1.46 -27.75
CA TRP A 105 5.67 -1.40 -28.60
C TRP A 105 5.64 -2.53 -29.63
N GLU A 106 6.75 -2.81 -30.28
CA GLU A 106 6.88 -3.87 -31.29
C GLU A 106 6.52 -5.25 -30.72
N ASP A 107 6.90 -5.51 -29.48
CA ASP A 107 6.60 -6.74 -28.75
C ASP A 107 5.12 -6.92 -28.41
N LEU A 108 4.40 -5.81 -28.17
CA LEU A 108 3.00 -5.80 -27.75
C LEU A 108 2.03 -5.68 -28.91
N ARG A 109 2.38 -4.91 -29.96
CA ARG A 109 1.46 -4.58 -31.07
C ARG A 109 0.90 -5.81 -31.76
N LEU A 110 1.66 -6.92 -31.80
CA LEU A 110 1.25 -8.19 -32.41
C LEU A 110 0.11 -8.87 -31.65
N CYS A 111 -0.08 -8.52 -30.38
CA CYS A 111 -1.16 -9.03 -29.54
C CYS A 111 -2.48 -8.27 -29.78
N PHE A 112 -2.42 -7.11 -30.44
CA PHE A 112 -3.57 -6.24 -30.67
C PHE A 112 -4.11 -6.46 -32.09
N PRO A 113 -5.31 -7.04 -32.26
CA PRO A 113 -5.86 -7.30 -33.59
C PRO A 113 -6.14 -5.98 -34.30
N ARG A 114 -5.78 -5.87 -35.58
CA ARG A 114 -6.12 -4.71 -36.42
C ARG A 114 -7.65 -4.62 -36.53
N GLY A 115 -8.25 -3.85 -35.63
CA GLY A 115 -9.70 -3.79 -35.48
C GLY A 115 -10.36 -3.03 -36.63
N GLU A 116 -11.59 -3.43 -36.98
CA GLU A 116 -12.45 -2.77 -37.97
C GLU A 116 -13.52 -1.87 -37.33
N LYS A 117 -13.47 -1.71 -36.01
CA LYS A 117 -14.49 -1.00 -35.22
C LYS A 117 -14.00 0.33 -34.63
N GLY A 118 -12.86 0.85 -35.08
CA GLY A 118 -12.28 2.10 -34.59
C GLY A 118 -11.45 1.92 -33.31
N CYS A 119 -10.67 0.85 -33.24
CA CYS A 119 -9.81 0.57 -32.10
C CYS A 119 -8.67 1.59 -31.99
N ARG A 120 -8.22 1.86 -30.76
CA ARG A 120 -7.17 2.85 -30.48
C ARG A 120 -6.14 2.29 -29.51
N VAL A 121 -4.87 2.61 -29.78
CA VAL A 121 -3.82 2.55 -28.77
C VAL A 121 -3.39 3.97 -28.47
N MET A 122 -3.32 4.34 -27.19
CA MET A 122 -2.78 5.62 -26.76
C MET A 122 -1.47 5.36 -26.03
N VAL A 123 -0.41 6.04 -26.45
CA VAL A 123 0.93 5.88 -25.88
C VAL A 123 1.35 7.20 -25.26
N THR A 124 1.92 7.17 -24.07
CA THR A 124 2.66 8.33 -23.55
C THR A 124 4.15 8.01 -23.54
N THR A 125 5.00 8.98 -23.88
CA THR A 125 6.46 8.80 -23.87
C THR A 125 7.18 10.11 -23.60
N ARG A 126 8.39 10.03 -23.06
CA ARG A 126 9.29 11.19 -22.89
C ARG A 126 10.08 11.49 -24.16
N ILE A 127 10.15 10.53 -25.08
CA ILE A 127 11.13 10.50 -26.17
C ILE A 127 10.42 10.78 -27.50
N GLU A 128 10.78 11.90 -28.14
CA GLU A 128 10.18 12.30 -29.41
C GLU A 128 10.42 11.27 -30.52
N GLN A 129 11.61 10.67 -30.57
CA GLN A 129 11.96 9.62 -31.55
C GLN A 129 11.01 8.42 -31.44
N VAL A 130 10.74 7.96 -30.22
CA VAL A 130 9.78 6.88 -29.96
C VAL A 130 8.39 7.29 -30.46
N ALA A 131 7.91 8.47 -30.10
CA ALA A 131 6.60 8.97 -30.52
C ALA A 131 6.45 9.04 -32.05
N LYS A 132 7.49 9.49 -32.77
CA LYS A 132 7.56 9.55 -34.23
C LYS A 132 7.62 8.16 -34.87
N HIS A 133 8.34 7.22 -34.28
CA HIS A 133 8.40 5.85 -34.79
C HIS A 133 7.06 5.13 -34.65
N LEU A 134 6.35 5.37 -33.54
CA LEU A 134 5.00 4.88 -33.28
C LEU A 134 3.91 5.57 -34.13
N GLN A 135 4.26 6.61 -34.88
CA GLN A 135 3.30 7.31 -35.72
C GLN A 135 2.71 6.34 -36.74
N HIS A 136 1.38 6.22 -36.72
CA HIS A 136 0.66 5.40 -37.68
C HIS A 136 -0.19 6.25 -38.63
N ARG A 137 -1.36 6.73 -38.18
CA ARG A 137 -2.20 7.65 -38.96
C ARG A 137 -2.28 9.03 -38.34
N SER A 138 -2.28 9.10 -37.01
CA SER A 138 -2.29 10.37 -36.28
C SER A 138 -0.89 10.87 -35.96
N ASP A 139 -0.66 12.17 -36.18
CA ASP A 139 0.56 12.83 -35.73
C ASP A 139 0.70 12.77 -34.19
N PRO A 140 1.91 12.54 -33.68
CA PRO A 140 2.21 12.63 -32.26
C PRO A 140 1.78 13.98 -31.68
N TYR A 141 1.16 13.95 -30.51
CA TYR A 141 0.74 15.12 -29.79
C TYR A 141 1.85 15.61 -28.86
N THR A 142 2.52 16.70 -29.26
CA THR A 142 3.46 17.42 -28.39
C THR A 142 2.70 18.12 -27.28
N LEU A 143 2.91 17.68 -26.04
CA LEU A 143 2.30 18.33 -24.89
C LEU A 143 2.99 19.68 -24.67
N ARG A 144 2.21 20.77 -24.63
CA ARG A 144 2.73 22.11 -24.34
C ARG A 144 2.92 22.35 -22.85
N PHE A 145 3.75 23.33 -22.52
CA PHE A 145 3.82 23.92 -21.19
C PHE A 145 2.54 24.70 -20.86
N LEU A 146 2.29 24.87 -19.56
CA LEU A 146 1.26 25.78 -19.06
C LEU A 146 1.64 27.22 -19.37
N THR A 147 0.65 28.07 -19.62
CA THR A 147 0.87 29.52 -19.63
C THR A 147 1.15 30.01 -18.21
N LYS A 148 1.57 31.28 -18.07
CA LYS A 148 1.80 31.89 -16.75
C LYS A 148 0.52 31.93 -15.93
N GLU A 149 -0.60 32.22 -16.61
CA GLU A 149 -1.94 32.31 -16.04
C GLU A 149 -2.43 30.92 -15.63
N GLU A 150 -2.23 29.90 -16.47
CA GLU A 150 -2.59 28.51 -16.13
C GLU A 150 -1.74 27.97 -14.98
N SER A 151 -0.45 28.32 -14.94
CA SER A 151 0.45 27.98 -13.84
C SER A 151 0.00 28.62 -12.53
N TRP A 152 -0.43 29.89 -12.59
CA TRP A 152 -0.98 30.61 -11.44
C TRP A 152 -2.27 29.98 -10.94
N VAL A 153 -3.19 29.65 -11.84
CA VAL A 153 -4.44 28.96 -11.49
C VAL A 153 -4.15 27.61 -10.82
N LEU A 154 -3.17 26.85 -11.33
CA LEU A 154 -2.76 25.58 -10.72
C LEU A 154 -2.13 25.79 -9.34
N LEU A 155 -1.24 26.78 -9.19
CA LEU A 155 -0.60 27.14 -7.93
C LEU A 155 -1.64 27.51 -6.87
N GLN A 156 -2.56 28.42 -7.22
CA GLN A 156 -3.65 28.85 -6.33
C GLN A 156 -4.50 27.66 -5.87
N LYS A 157 -4.94 26.80 -6.80
CA LYS A 157 -5.74 25.63 -6.47
C LYS A 157 -5.03 24.68 -5.51
N LYS A 158 -3.70 24.57 -5.62
CA LYS A 158 -2.90 23.69 -4.78
C LYS A 158 -2.62 24.27 -3.40
N VAL A 159 -2.30 25.57 -3.32
CA VAL A 159 -2.01 26.24 -2.04
C VAL A 159 -3.27 26.49 -1.23
N PHE A 160 -4.32 27.03 -1.86
CA PHE A 160 -5.51 27.52 -1.15
C PHE A 160 -6.67 26.51 -1.11
N ARG A 161 -6.56 25.36 -1.80
CA ARG A 161 -7.55 24.28 -1.77
C ARG A 161 -9.01 24.70 -2.06
N GLY A 162 -9.19 25.78 -2.82
CA GLY A 162 -10.50 26.34 -3.16
C GLY A 162 -10.84 27.66 -2.45
N GLU A 163 -10.05 28.07 -1.45
CA GLU A 163 -10.11 29.42 -0.90
C GLU A 163 -9.53 30.46 -1.87
N ASN A 164 -9.96 31.72 -1.70
CA ASN A 164 -9.40 32.83 -2.46
C ASN A 164 -8.01 33.20 -1.94
N CYS A 165 -7.10 33.53 -2.86
CA CYS A 165 -5.78 34.04 -2.53
C CYS A 165 -5.89 35.43 -1.88
N PRO A 166 -5.29 35.66 -0.69
CA PRO A 166 -5.16 36.99 -0.11
C PRO A 166 -4.47 37.97 -1.07
N SER A 167 -4.96 39.21 -1.16
CA SER A 167 -4.49 40.21 -2.13
C SER A 167 -2.99 40.51 -2.00
N ASN A 168 -2.45 40.47 -0.79
CA ASN A 168 -1.02 40.69 -0.51
C ASN A 168 -0.10 39.58 -1.06
N LEU A 169 -0.62 38.39 -1.35
CA LEU A 169 0.14 37.25 -1.89
C LEU A 169 0.05 37.09 -3.40
N VAL A 170 -0.85 37.83 -4.06
CA VAL A 170 -1.11 37.69 -5.50
C VAL A 170 0.15 37.99 -6.31
N GLU A 171 0.83 39.10 -6.04
CA GLU A 171 2.02 39.49 -6.80
C GLU A 171 3.16 38.49 -6.63
N ALA A 172 3.45 38.08 -5.38
CA ALA A 172 4.47 37.08 -5.10
C ALA A 172 4.15 35.73 -5.78
N GLY A 173 2.88 35.32 -5.74
CA GLY A 173 2.42 34.10 -6.41
C GLY A 173 2.49 34.15 -7.93
N LEU A 174 2.23 35.31 -8.54
CA LEU A 174 2.43 35.53 -9.98
C LEU A 174 3.91 35.47 -10.36
N GLN A 175 4.80 36.03 -9.53
CA GLN A 175 6.25 35.91 -9.74
C GLN A 175 6.71 34.46 -9.67
N ILE A 176 6.29 33.69 -8.66
CA ILE A 176 6.56 32.25 -8.58
C ILE A 176 6.11 31.55 -9.87
N SER A 177 4.85 31.76 -10.25
CA SER A 177 4.25 31.09 -11.43
C SER A 177 5.00 31.40 -12.72
N LYS A 178 5.48 32.63 -12.87
CA LYS A 178 6.34 33.05 -13.99
C LYS A 178 7.67 32.29 -13.98
N HIS A 179 8.31 32.13 -12.81
CA HIS A 179 9.61 31.47 -12.69
C HIS A 179 9.53 29.93 -12.72
N CYS A 180 8.34 29.33 -12.53
CA CYS A 180 8.08 27.91 -12.77
C CYS A 180 8.10 27.53 -14.27
N LYS A 181 8.11 28.51 -15.19
CA LYS A 181 8.24 28.33 -16.65
C LYS A 181 7.24 27.32 -17.25
N GLY A 182 6.06 27.19 -16.64
CA GLY A 182 4.95 26.40 -17.16
C GLY A 182 5.05 24.89 -16.96
N LEU A 183 5.98 24.37 -16.14
CA LEU A 183 6.08 22.94 -15.84
C LEU A 183 5.17 22.54 -14.66
N PRO A 184 4.09 21.75 -14.86
CA PRO A 184 3.12 21.44 -13.82
C PRO A 184 3.72 20.81 -12.56
N LEU A 185 4.68 19.89 -12.69
CA LEU A 185 5.33 19.26 -11.54
C LEU A 185 6.03 20.30 -10.64
N VAL A 186 6.77 21.25 -11.24
CA VAL A 186 7.45 22.32 -10.49
C VAL A 186 6.42 23.20 -9.76
N VAL A 187 5.33 23.57 -10.44
CA VAL A 187 4.26 24.37 -9.83
C VAL A 187 3.68 23.65 -8.60
N VAL A 188 3.42 22.35 -8.72
CA VAL A 188 2.81 21.55 -7.64
C VAL A 188 3.78 21.33 -6.47
N LEU A 189 5.06 21.10 -6.74
CA LEU A 189 6.09 20.98 -5.70
C LEU A 189 6.27 22.29 -4.93
N ILE A 190 6.39 23.42 -5.65
CA ILE A 190 6.49 24.74 -5.02
C ILE A 190 5.24 25.05 -4.20
N ALA A 191 4.05 24.70 -4.70
CA ALA A 191 2.81 24.83 -3.93
C ALA A 191 2.89 24.11 -2.57
N GLY A 192 3.49 22.91 -2.56
CA GLY A 192 3.71 22.12 -1.34
C GLY A 192 4.67 22.78 -0.35
N ILE A 193 5.72 23.43 -0.85
CA ILE A 193 6.69 24.18 -0.03
C ILE A 193 6.02 25.40 0.61
N ILE A 194 5.44 26.29 -0.22
CA ILE A 194 4.90 27.57 0.26
C ILE A 194 3.64 27.40 1.12
N ALA A 195 2.90 26.29 0.97
CA ALA A 195 1.80 25.95 1.86
C ALA A 195 2.24 25.75 3.33
N LYS A 196 3.54 25.49 3.58
CA LYS A 196 4.11 25.29 4.92
C LYS A 196 4.90 26.49 5.44
N MET A 197 5.37 27.38 4.56
CA MET A 197 6.15 28.56 4.94
C MET A 197 5.31 29.70 5.55
N GLY A 198 3.99 29.57 5.61
CA GLY A 198 3.10 30.63 6.09
C GLY A 198 2.64 31.57 4.97
N ARG A 199 1.67 32.45 5.29
CA ARG A 199 1.01 33.36 4.34
C ARG A 199 1.74 34.72 4.25
N GLU A 200 3.06 34.69 4.06
CA GLU A 200 3.91 35.89 3.97
C GLU A 200 4.50 36.09 2.57
N ALA A 201 4.36 37.31 2.03
CA ALA A 201 4.79 37.62 0.66
C ALA A 201 6.32 37.60 0.49
N SER A 202 7.07 37.99 1.52
CA SER A 202 8.55 37.98 1.54
C SER A 202 9.11 36.59 1.28
N LEU A 203 8.64 35.58 2.02
CA LEU A 203 9.06 34.18 1.88
C LEU A 203 8.73 33.62 0.48
N TRP A 204 7.58 34.00 -0.08
CA TRP A 204 7.20 33.61 -1.44
C TRP A 204 8.13 34.23 -2.49
N LEU A 205 8.57 35.47 -2.28
CA LEU A 205 9.51 36.15 -3.16
C LEU A 205 10.92 35.56 -3.07
N GLU A 206 11.36 35.10 -1.89
CA GLU A 206 12.62 34.34 -1.75
C GLU A 206 12.62 33.09 -2.62
N VAL A 207 11.53 32.31 -2.54
CA VAL A 207 11.33 31.12 -3.41
C VAL A 207 11.31 31.51 -4.90
N ALA A 208 10.67 32.62 -5.27
CA ALA A 208 10.66 33.10 -6.64
C ALA A 208 12.07 33.48 -7.14
N ASN A 209 12.88 34.11 -6.29
CA ASN A 209 14.25 34.50 -6.60
C ASN A 209 15.15 33.28 -6.81
N ASP A 210 15.01 32.25 -5.96
CA ASP A 210 15.76 30.99 -6.07
C ASP A 210 15.52 30.25 -7.38
N LEU A 211 14.32 30.42 -7.96
CA LEU A 211 13.88 29.83 -9.23
C LEU A 211 14.35 30.61 -10.46
N SER A 212 14.63 31.91 -10.30
CA SER A 212 14.79 32.86 -11.41
C SER A 212 15.96 32.54 -12.35
N SER A 213 17.06 32.02 -11.80
CA SER A 213 18.31 31.74 -12.52
C SER A 213 18.42 30.33 -13.10
N LEU A 214 17.46 29.44 -12.84
CA LEU A 214 17.61 28.01 -13.12
C LEU A 214 17.15 27.62 -14.52
N ALA A 215 17.91 26.75 -15.19
CA ALA A 215 17.48 26.09 -16.42
C ALA A 215 16.34 25.09 -16.16
N LEU A 216 15.45 24.87 -17.13
CA LEU A 216 14.26 24.00 -16.99
C LEU A 216 14.57 22.58 -16.47
N GLY A 217 15.70 21.99 -16.88
CA GLY A 217 16.14 20.67 -16.41
C GLY A 217 16.59 20.67 -14.94
N GLU A 218 17.29 21.72 -14.52
CA GLU A 218 17.80 21.88 -13.14
C GLU A 218 16.74 22.36 -12.15
N GLN A 219 15.71 23.06 -12.66
CA GLN A 219 14.61 23.57 -11.85
C GLN A 219 13.91 22.45 -11.06
N SER A 220 13.57 21.34 -11.71
CA SER A 220 12.90 20.23 -11.02
C SER A 220 13.71 19.68 -9.85
N MET A 221 15.00 19.41 -10.06
CA MET A 221 15.90 18.86 -9.05
C MET A 221 16.15 19.83 -7.89
N LYS A 222 16.41 21.11 -8.17
CA LYS A 222 16.64 22.11 -7.11
C LYS A 222 15.37 22.40 -6.31
N VAL A 223 14.19 22.36 -6.94
CA VAL A 223 12.91 22.50 -6.24
C VAL A 223 12.65 21.31 -5.33
N ILE A 224 12.91 20.08 -5.80
CA ILE A 224 12.80 18.90 -4.95
C ILE A 224 13.82 18.96 -3.81
N GLN A 225 15.06 19.38 -4.07
CA GLN A 225 16.09 19.61 -3.05
C GLN A 225 15.59 20.59 -1.98
N SER A 226 15.08 21.75 -2.39
CA SER A 226 14.52 22.73 -1.45
C SER A 226 13.35 22.15 -0.67
N SER A 227 12.42 21.45 -1.31
CA SER A 227 11.31 20.78 -0.62
C SER A 227 11.80 19.74 0.39
N TYR A 228 12.86 19.02 0.06
CA TYR A 228 13.48 18.01 0.91
C TYR A 228 14.21 18.64 2.09
N ASP A 229 14.95 19.73 1.88
CA ASP A 229 15.71 20.42 2.94
C ASP A 229 14.80 20.97 4.04
N HIS A 230 13.60 21.43 3.66
CA HIS A 230 12.54 21.89 4.57
C HIS A 230 11.73 20.75 5.23
N LEU A 231 12.08 19.49 5.02
CA LEU A 231 11.50 18.37 5.77
C LEU A 231 12.16 18.25 7.14
N GLU A 232 11.36 17.85 8.13
CA GLU A 232 11.89 17.33 9.38
C GLU A 232 12.72 16.07 9.11
N ASN A 233 13.73 15.82 9.94
CA ASN A 233 14.68 14.72 9.73
C ASN A 233 13.96 13.37 9.55
N HIS A 234 12.98 13.09 10.40
CA HIS A 234 12.24 11.83 10.37
C HIS A 234 11.47 11.61 9.04
N LEU A 235 10.94 12.68 8.42
CA LEU A 235 10.29 12.63 7.10
C LEU A 235 11.28 12.45 5.94
N LYS A 236 12.52 12.93 6.10
CA LYS A 236 13.60 12.69 5.13
C LYS A 236 13.88 11.19 4.99
N HIS A 237 13.97 10.48 6.12
CA HIS A 237 14.12 9.01 6.10
C HIS A 237 12.93 8.32 5.44
N CYS A 238 11.70 8.73 5.75
CA CYS A 238 10.49 8.18 5.14
C CYS A 238 10.49 8.29 3.60
N VAL A 239 10.78 9.48 3.05
CA VAL A 239 10.76 9.69 1.59
C VAL A 239 11.92 9.00 0.88
N LEU A 240 13.10 8.94 1.48
CA LEU A 240 14.24 8.22 0.91
C LEU A 240 14.03 6.72 0.91
N TYR A 241 13.40 6.17 1.95
CA TYR A 241 12.97 4.78 1.98
C TYR A 241 11.99 4.45 0.85
N MET A 242 11.04 5.35 0.56
CA MET A 242 10.15 5.22 -0.60
C MET A 242 10.89 5.27 -1.94
N GLY A 243 11.99 6.03 -2.02
CA GLY A 243 12.82 6.14 -3.22
C GLY A 243 13.46 4.82 -3.67
N LEU A 244 13.58 3.85 -2.77
CA LEU A 244 14.10 2.52 -3.09
C LEU A 244 13.15 1.71 -3.97
N PHE A 245 11.82 1.87 -3.78
CA PHE A 245 10.82 1.12 -4.52
C PHE A 245 11.00 1.29 -6.04
N PRO A 246 10.58 0.30 -6.86
CA PRO A 246 10.68 0.41 -8.31
C PRO A 246 9.95 1.64 -8.87
N GLU A 247 10.33 2.06 -10.08
CA GLU A 247 9.62 3.11 -10.80
C GLU A 247 8.14 2.72 -10.99
N ASP A 248 7.26 3.71 -10.89
CA ASP A 248 5.80 3.58 -10.94
C ASP A 248 5.15 2.59 -9.95
N HIS A 249 5.88 2.13 -8.94
CA HIS A 249 5.38 1.14 -8.00
C HIS A 249 4.27 1.71 -7.10
N LYS A 250 3.09 1.09 -7.13
CA LYS A 250 1.95 1.44 -6.26
C LYS A 250 2.11 0.77 -4.89
N ILE A 251 2.71 1.49 -3.95
CA ILE A 251 3.00 1.03 -2.59
C ILE A 251 1.69 0.95 -1.78
N ALA A 252 1.45 -0.19 -1.13
CA ALA A 252 0.35 -0.35 -0.17
C ALA A 252 0.66 0.47 1.10
N VAL A 253 -0.25 1.37 1.46
CA VAL A 253 -0.03 2.29 2.60
C VAL A 253 0.05 1.50 3.91
N ASP A 254 -0.82 0.51 4.10
CA ASP A 254 -0.85 -0.26 5.35
C ASP A 254 0.48 -0.97 5.64
N ASP A 255 1.23 -1.38 4.61
CA ASP A 255 2.55 -2.02 4.78
C ASP A 255 3.65 -0.98 4.93
N LEU A 256 3.61 0.10 4.14
CA LEU A 256 4.57 1.21 4.22
C LEU A 256 4.64 1.81 5.62
N LEU A 257 3.48 2.04 6.24
CA LEU A 257 3.42 2.61 7.59
C LEU A 257 4.05 1.66 8.62
N LYS A 258 3.81 0.34 8.49
CA LYS A 258 4.45 -0.67 9.36
C LYS A 258 5.95 -0.74 9.16
N PHE A 259 6.45 -0.56 7.93
CA PHE A 259 7.88 -0.45 7.68
C PHE A 259 8.48 0.78 8.37
N TRP A 260 7.85 1.95 8.25
CA TRP A 260 8.34 3.17 8.92
C TRP A 260 8.33 3.06 10.44
N MET A 261 7.31 2.42 11.03
CA MET A 261 7.27 2.13 12.47
C MET A 261 8.39 1.19 12.88
N ALA A 262 8.61 0.11 12.12
CA ALA A 262 9.63 -0.89 12.41
C ALA A 262 11.07 -0.34 12.25
N GLU A 263 11.29 0.54 11.27
CA GLU A 263 12.58 1.25 11.09
C GLU A 263 12.79 2.38 12.12
N GLU A 264 11.75 2.75 12.88
CA GLU A 264 11.72 3.90 13.82
C GLU A 264 11.89 5.27 13.14
N PHE A 265 11.35 5.44 11.93
CA PHE A 265 11.28 6.75 11.27
C PHE A 265 10.16 7.63 11.83
N VAL A 266 9.29 7.08 12.66
CA VAL A 266 8.14 7.78 13.23
C VAL A 266 8.49 8.23 14.64
N LEU A 267 8.12 9.46 14.99
CA LEU A 267 8.30 10.00 16.34
C LEU A 267 7.44 9.18 17.33
N ASN A 268 8.10 8.59 18.33
CA ASN A 268 7.43 7.82 19.38
C ASN A 268 7.30 8.68 20.64
N SER A 269 6.16 9.33 20.88
CA SER A 269 5.79 9.64 22.26
C SER A 269 5.19 8.38 22.88
N GLU A 270 5.60 8.00 24.09
CA GLU A 270 5.10 6.80 24.79
C GLU A 270 3.57 6.81 24.99
N THR A 271 2.93 7.95 24.72
CA THR A 271 1.49 8.22 24.80
C THR A 271 0.76 8.26 23.45
N GLU A 272 1.45 8.29 22.30
CA GLU A 272 0.82 8.42 20.96
C GLU A 272 0.64 7.09 20.22
N ASN A 273 -0.43 7.06 19.43
CA ASN A 273 -0.78 6.00 18.50
C ASN A 273 0.22 6.01 17.31
N MET A 274 1.23 5.13 17.27
CA MET A 274 2.24 5.13 16.18
C MET A 274 1.62 4.95 14.78
N GLU A 275 0.47 4.27 14.69
CA GLU A 275 -0.30 4.11 13.47
C GLU A 275 -0.85 5.46 12.99
N GLU A 276 -1.24 6.34 13.91
CA GLU A 276 -1.67 7.71 13.60
C GLU A 276 -0.49 8.62 13.30
N ALA A 277 0.60 8.54 14.07
CA ALA A 277 1.81 9.33 13.84
C ALA A 277 2.42 9.00 12.46
N SER A 278 2.47 7.73 12.07
CA SER A 278 2.92 7.29 10.75
C SER A 278 1.99 7.77 9.63
N ARG A 279 0.65 7.71 9.82
CA ARG A 279 -0.32 8.32 8.90
C ARG A 279 -0.12 9.82 8.75
N ASN A 280 0.17 10.54 9.83
CA ASN A 280 0.45 11.97 9.81
C ASN A 280 1.73 12.27 9.02
N CYS A 281 2.78 11.45 9.15
CA CYS A 281 3.98 11.55 8.33
C CYS A 281 3.67 11.43 6.82
N LEU A 282 2.89 10.40 6.44
CA LEU A 282 2.48 10.22 5.04
C LEU A 282 1.65 11.41 4.53
N ASN A 283 0.68 11.85 5.34
CA ASN A 283 -0.15 13.00 4.99
C ASN A 283 0.68 14.27 4.81
N ASP A 284 1.75 14.49 5.60
CA ASP A 284 2.63 15.64 5.41
C ASP A 284 3.38 15.57 4.07
N LEU A 285 3.93 14.39 3.73
CA LEU A 285 4.60 14.18 2.44
C LEU A 285 3.65 14.35 1.24
N VAL A 286 2.39 13.92 1.37
CA VAL A 286 1.34 14.10 0.36
C VAL A 286 0.94 15.58 0.25
N ASN A 287 0.79 16.27 1.38
CA ASN A 287 0.47 17.71 1.40
C ASN A 287 1.58 18.56 0.76
N ARG A 288 2.84 18.13 0.89
CA ARG A 288 4.00 18.72 0.21
C ARG A 288 4.14 18.30 -1.25
N SER A 289 3.24 17.45 -1.74
CA SER A 289 3.25 16.90 -3.10
C SER A 289 4.53 16.14 -3.49
N LEU A 290 5.30 15.68 -2.51
CA LEU A 290 6.42 14.76 -2.73
C LEU A 290 5.91 13.34 -3.01
N VAL A 291 4.80 12.96 -2.38
CA VAL A 291 4.13 11.67 -2.56
C VAL A 291 2.75 11.88 -3.21
N MET A 292 2.40 11.02 -4.17
CA MET A 292 1.10 11.04 -4.84
C MET A 292 0.17 9.95 -4.32
N VAL A 293 -1.11 10.28 -4.19
CA VAL A 293 -2.18 9.31 -3.91
C VAL A 293 -2.56 8.57 -5.18
N SER A 294 -2.49 7.25 -5.16
CA SER A 294 -2.82 6.38 -6.30
C SER A 294 -4.28 5.92 -6.24
N THR A 295 -4.69 5.34 -5.10
CA THR A 295 -6.06 4.92 -4.83
C THR A 295 -6.45 5.25 -3.39
N LYS A 296 -7.75 5.38 -3.15
CA LYS A 296 -8.34 5.63 -1.83
C LYS A 296 -9.32 4.52 -1.48
N LYS A 297 -9.40 4.20 -0.19
CA LYS A 297 -10.46 3.38 0.40
C LYS A 297 -11.79 4.15 0.36
N ILE A 298 -12.91 3.45 0.56
CA ILE A 298 -14.26 4.04 0.54
C ILE A 298 -14.46 5.06 1.66
N ASN A 299 -13.83 4.84 2.80
CA ASN A 299 -13.81 5.78 3.92
C ASN A 299 -12.98 7.06 3.63
N GLY A 300 -12.30 7.15 2.48
CA GLY A 300 -11.50 8.29 2.04
C GLY A 300 -10.01 8.18 2.35
N ASP A 301 -9.59 7.18 3.12
CA ASP A 301 -8.19 6.93 3.48
C ASP A 301 -7.35 6.54 2.26
N ILE A 302 -6.06 6.81 2.32
CA ILE A 302 -5.12 6.47 1.25
C ILE A 302 -4.89 4.96 1.28
N GLU A 303 -5.26 4.25 0.21
CA GLU A 303 -5.04 2.80 0.09
C GLU A 303 -3.65 2.52 -0.49
N ARG A 304 -3.33 3.20 -1.59
CA ARG A 304 -2.04 3.08 -2.28
C ARG A 304 -1.48 4.45 -2.60
N CYS A 305 -0.18 4.58 -2.45
CA CYS A 305 0.58 5.77 -2.81
C CYS A 305 1.70 5.43 -3.80
N ILE A 306 2.28 6.47 -4.40
CA ILE A 306 3.32 6.34 -5.42
C ILE A 306 4.22 7.58 -5.37
N LEU A 307 5.52 7.35 -5.55
CA LEU A 307 6.50 8.44 -5.67
C LEU A 307 6.60 8.82 -7.15
N HIS A 308 6.56 10.10 -7.48
CA HIS A 308 6.76 10.54 -8.86
C HIS A 308 8.21 10.27 -9.29
N ASP A 309 8.44 9.83 -10.53
CA ASP A 309 9.78 9.35 -10.96
C ASP A 309 10.91 10.36 -10.79
N VAL A 310 10.66 11.65 -11.02
CA VAL A 310 11.65 12.71 -10.77
C VAL A 310 11.99 12.85 -9.27
N VAL A 311 11.00 12.67 -8.38
CA VAL A 311 11.24 12.67 -6.91
C VAL A 311 11.98 11.40 -6.51
N ARG A 312 11.63 10.25 -7.09
CA ARG A 312 12.34 8.99 -6.89
C ARG A 312 13.81 9.08 -7.34
N GLU A 313 14.06 9.62 -8.51
CA GLU A 313 15.40 9.85 -9.06
C GLU A 313 16.21 10.79 -8.14
N PHE A 314 15.57 11.83 -7.60
CA PHE A 314 16.19 12.67 -6.57
C PHE A 314 16.58 11.87 -5.33
N CYS A 315 15.68 11.03 -4.80
CA CYS A 315 15.96 10.19 -3.64
C CYS A 315 17.14 9.24 -3.90
N LEU A 316 17.18 8.60 -5.09
CA LEU A 316 18.28 7.71 -5.47
C LEU A 316 19.62 8.44 -5.59
N ARG A 317 19.63 9.66 -6.15
CA ARG A 317 20.84 10.49 -6.19
C ARG A 317 21.31 10.86 -4.79
N LYS A 318 20.39 11.25 -3.91
CA LYS A 318 20.71 11.55 -2.51
C LYS A 318 21.30 10.35 -1.79
N LEU A 319 20.66 9.19 -1.91
CA LEU A 319 21.20 7.96 -1.35
C LEU A 319 22.58 7.65 -1.92
N LYS A 320 22.82 7.84 -3.21
CA LYS A 320 24.14 7.63 -3.83
C LYS A 320 25.20 8.63 -3.33
N GLU A 321 24.86 9.91 -3.20
CA GLU A 321 25.72 10.95 -2.62
C GLU A 321 26.14 10.59 -1.19
N GLU A 322 25.21 10.04 -0.42
CA GLU A 322 25.41 9.56 0.95
C GLU A 322 25.95 8.11 1.01
N LYS A 323 26.36 7.53 -0.12
CA LYS A 323 26.87 6.15 -0.24
C LYS A 323 25.93 5.09 0.34
N PHE A 324 24.62 5.33 0.28
CA PHE A 324 23.55 4.52 0.86
C PHE A 324 23.68 4.37 2.38
N MET A 325 24.34 5.31 3.05
CA MET A 325 24.53 5.31 4.49
C MET A 325 23.84 6.52 5.12
N GLN A 326 23.10 6.30 6.19
CA GLN A 326 22.44 7.37 6.92
C GLN A 326 22.65 7.28 8.41
N LEU A 327 22.84 8.44 9.03
CA LEU A 327 22.78 8.57 10.47
C LEU A 327 21.32 8.76 10.87
N THR A 328 20.74 7.72 11.44
CA THR A 328 19.40 7.75 12.01
C THR A 328 19.52 7.99 13.50
N VAL A 329 18.85 9.01 14.00
CA VAL A 329 18.66 9.23 15.44
C VAL A 329 17.27 8.71 15.78
N PRO A 330 17.11 7.78 16.75
CA PRO A 330 15.79 7.36 17.20
C PRO A 330 14.97 8.58 17.59
N SER A 331 13.83 8.76 16.93
CA SER A 331 12.99 9.94 17.08
C SER A 331 12.17 9.83 18.37
N SER A 332 12.74 10.22 19.52
CA SER A 332 12.04 10.36 20.81
C SER A 332 11.81 11.85 21.12
N PRO A 333 10.63 12.26 21.60
CA PRO A 333 10.29 13.65 21.91
C PRO A 333 11.01 14.21 23.16
N TYR A 334 11.63 13.36 23.98
CA TYR A 334 12.41 13.77 25.16
C TYR A 334 13.90 13.88 24.85
N GLN A 335 14.23 14.71 23.86
CA GLN A 335 15.59 14.90 23.31
C GLN A 335 16.62 15.56 24.26
N HIS A 336 16.30 15.76 25.54
CA HIS A 336 17.18 16.49 26.47
C HIS A 336 17.84 15.66 27.56
N LEU A 337 17.52 14.36 27.73
CA LEU A 337 17.92 13.62 28.95
C LEU A 337 18.55 12.23 28.74
N CYS A 338 18.78 11.76 27.50
CA CYS A 338 19.48 10.49 27.28
C CYS A 338 20.56 10.57 26.19
N SER A 339 21.73 10.07 26.56
CA SER A 339 22.98 9.99 25.78
C SER A 339 22.79 9.46 24.36
N MET A 340 23.38 10.18 23.41
CA MET A 340 23.57 9.89 21.99
C MET A 340 23.89 8.42 21.69
N ASN A 341 23.08 7.78 20.86
CA ASN A 341 23.51 6.67 20.01
C ASN A 341 22.90 6.88 18.61
N SER A 342 23.54 7.73 17.81
CA SER A 342 23.24 7.81 16.37
C SER A 342 23.58 6.48 15.72
N ARG A 343 22.64 5.96 14.92
CA ARG A 343 22.73 4.66 14.27
C ARG A 343 23.18 4.89 12.84
N LEU A 344 24.18 4.14 12.40
CA LEU A 344 24.54 4.13 10.99
C LEU A 344 23.73 3.05 10.30
N CYS A 345 22.82 3.45 9.42
CA CYS A 345 21.98 2.57 8.64
C CYS A 345 22.52 2.48 7.20
N VAL A 346 22.70 1.27 6.69
CA VAL A 346 23.08 1.00 5.31
C VAL A 346 21.86 0.47 4.55
N TYR A 347 21.48 1.14 3.47
CA TYR A 347 20.40 0.70 2.62
C TYR A 347 20.86 -0.46 1.72
N ILE A 348 20.18 -1.60 1.84
CA ILE A 348 20.38 -2.76 0.96
C ILE A 348 19.69 -2.47 -0.37
N HIS A 349 20.49 -2.10 -1.37
CA HIS A 349 20.06 -1.85 -2.75
C HIS A 349 20.55 -2.96 -3.69
N ASP A 350 19.97 -3.06 -4.88
CA ASP A 350 20.23 -4.18 -5.82
C ASP A 350 21.70 -4.40 -6.17
N ASP A 351 22.51 -3.34 -6.24
CA ASP A 351 23.94 -3.45 -6.56
C ASP A 351 24.74 -4.07 -5.41
N LEU A 352 24.51 -3.64 -4.15
CA LEU A 352 25.12 -4.26 -2.97
C LEU A 352 24.80 -5.75 -2.88
N VAL A 353 23.58 -6.13 -3.27
CA VAL A 353 23.13 -7.53 -3.26
C VAL A 353 23.87 -8.35 -4.32
N LYS A 354 24.02 -7.79 -5.53
CA LYS A 354 24.84 -8.42 -6.57
C LYS A 354 26.27 -8.59 -6.06
N GLN A 355 26.87 -7.57 -5.45
CA GLN A 355 28.22 -7.67 -4.89
C GLN A 355 28.31 -8.76 -3.81
N LEU A 356 27.33 -8.80 -2.90
CA LEU A 356 27.22 -9.84 -1.87
C LEU A 356 27.14 -11.24 -2.47
N ASP A 357 26.31 -11.45 -3.50
CA ASP A 357 26.17 -12.76 -4.15
C ASP A 357 27.47 -13.18 -4.86
N HIS A 358 28.16 -12.25 -5.55
CA HIS A 358 29.47 -12.52 -6.17
C HIS A 358 30.58 -12.84 -5.16
N CYS A 359 30.48 -12.31 -3.93
CA CYS A 359 31.45 -12.54 -2.87
C CYS A 359 31.06 -13.69 -1.93
N GLU A 360 30.10 -14.56 -2.28
CA GLU A 360 29.59 -15.63 -1.41
C GLU A 360 29.15 -15.09 -0.03
N TYR A 361 28.57 -13.90 -0.04
CA TYR A 361 28.11 -13.14 1.10
C TYR A 361 29.22 -12.74 2.08
N GLN A 362 30.50 -12.80 1.73
CA GLN A 362 31.60 -12.40 2.61
C GLN A 362 31.69 -10.86 2.72
N PHE A 363 31.29 -10.32 3.87
CA PHE A 363 31.27 -8.86 4.12
C PHE A 363 32.66 -8.22 4.05
N ASP A 364 33.70 -8.96 4.43
CA ASP A 364 35.09 -8.48 4.45
C ASP A 364 35.64 -8.19 3.04
N LYS A 365 34.95 -8.62 1.98
CA LYS A 365 35.33 -8.38 0.58
C LYS A 365 34.56 -7.22 -0.07
N ILE A 366 33.69 -6.54 0.66
CA ILE A 366 32.85 -5.44 0.14
C ILE A 366 33.59 -4.12 0.30
N THR A 367 34.08 -3.57 -0.81
CA THR A 367 34.86 -2.32 -0.88
C THR A 367 34.17 -1.09 -0.26
N LEU A 368 32.83 -1.10 -0.15
CA LEU A 368 32.03 -0.03 0.46
C LEU A 368 32.37 0.19 1.95
N LEU A 369 32.84 -0.85 2.64
CA LEU A 369 33.23 -0.80 4.07
C LEU A 369 34.73 -0.52 4.28
N GLU A 370 35.56 -0.64 3.24
CA GLU A 370 37.02 -0.53 3.32
C GLU A 370 37.58 0.90 3.14
N SER A 371 36.77 1.88 2.74
CA SER A 371 37.30 3.23 2.47
C SER A 371 37.89 3.86 3.73
N LYS A 372 39.16 4.30 3.69
CA LYS A 372 39.83 5.01 4.81
C LYS A 372 39.12 6.31 5.27
N GLU A 373 38.13 6.78 4.52
CA GLU A 373 37.26 7.90 4.87
C GLU A 373 36.05 7.50 5.71
N SER A 374 35.51 6.28 5.55
CA SER A 374 34.44 5.79 6.42
C SER A 374 34.95 5.62 7.85
N THR A 375 36.24 5.32 8.03
CA THR A 375 36.91 5.23 9.35
C THR A 375 36.94 6.55 10.12
N LYS A 376 36.83 7.72 9.45
CA LYS A 376 36.59 9.01 10.12
C LYS A 376 35.13 9.18 10.56
N CYS A 377 34.17 8.60 9.84
CA CYS A 377 32.76 8.53 10.28
C CYS A 377 32.53 7.51 11.40
N PHE A 378 33.41 6.51 11.56
CA PHE A 378 33.36 5.48 12.61
C PHE A 378 34.15 5.84 13.89
N GLY A 379 34.62 7.09 14.05
CA GLY A 379 35.41 7.51 15.20
C GLY A 379 34.67 7.42 16.55
N GLU A 380 35.29 6.69 17.48
CA GLU A 380 35.20 6.71 18.96
C GLU A 380 33.82 6.62 19.68
N CYS A 381 32.72 6.38 18.98
CA CYS A 381 31.47 5.92 19.60
C CYS A 381 31.15 4.50 19.14
N SER A 382 30.76 3.63 20.07
CA SER A 382 30.23 2.28 19.79
C SER A 382 28.91 2.38 19.00
N ARG A 383 28.98 2.73 17.71
CA ARG A 383 27.83 2.83 16.81
C ARG A 383 27.50 1.44 16.28
N SER A 384 26.29 0.95 16.54
CA SER A 384 25.80 -0.28 15.91
C SER A 384 25.52 -0.03 14.42
N LEU A 385 26.21 -0.77 13.54
CA LEU A 385 25.96 -0.75 12.10
C LEU A 385 24.68 -1.53 11.81
N GLN A 386 23.67 -0.90 11.21
CA GLN A 386 22.40 -1.53 10.91
C GLN A 386 22.10 -1.52 9.42
N PHE A 387 21.22 -2.43 9.01
CA PHE A 387 20.83 -2.54 7.62
C PHE A 387 19.35 -2.24 7.47
N ILE A 388 19.06 -1.32 6.56
CA ILE A 388 17.70 -1.03 6.11
C ILE A 388 17.49 -1.84 4.84
N ALA A 389 16.72 -2.91 4.93
CA ALA A 389 16.39 -3.72 3.76
C ALA A 389 15.33 -3.00 2.92
N HIS A 390 15.50 -3.01 1.60
CA HIS A 390 14.43 -2.63 0.69
C HIS A 390 13.21 -3.57 0.94
N PRO A 391 11.96 -3.08 1.07
CA PRO A 391 10.78 -3.95 1.27
C PRO A 391 10.57 -5.00 0.19
N ASN A 392 10.61 -4.63 -1.10
CA ASN A 392 10.61 -5.60 -2.20
C ASN A 392 11.98 -6.24 -2.47
N PHE A 393 12.90 -6.25 -1.49
CA PHE A 393 14.15 -6.96 -1.60
C PHE A 393 13.86 -8.44 -1.86
N ASN A 394 14.17 -8.91 -3.07
CA ASN A 394 14.03 -10.30 -3.44
C ASN A 394 15.42 -10.92 -3.72
N PRO A 395 16.13 -11.40 -2.68
CA PRO A 395 17.39 -12.15 -2.85
C PRO A 395 17.22 -13.46 -3.64
N TRP A 396 15.99 -13.90 -3.90
CA TRP A 396 15.66 -15.25 -4.37
C TRP A 396 15.79 -15.42 -5.88
N LYS A 397 16.10 -14.35 -6.62
CA LYS A 397 16.25 -14.46 -8.09
C LYS A 397 17.37 -15.41 -8.52
N LYS A 398 18.31 -15.81 -7.63
CA LYS A 398 19.43 -16.70 -7.97
C LYS A 398 19.92 -17.69 -6.89
N SER A 399 19.71 -17.46 -5.58
CA SER A 399 20.35 -18.25 -4.50
C SER A 399 19.46 -18.42 -3.25
N ASN A 400 19.75 -19.44 -2.42
CA ASN A 400 19.15 -19.60 -1.08
C ASN A 400 19.51 -18.36 -0.21
N PRO A 401 18.53 -17.59 0.31
CA PRO A 401 18.80 -16.32 1.00
C PRO A 401 19.27 -16.50 2.45
N LEU A 402 19.15 -17.70 3.04
CA LEU A 402 19.47 -17.93 4.44
C LEU A 402 20.90 -17.52 4.86
N PRO A 403 21.97 -17.78 4.07
CA PRO A 403 23.32 -17.35 4.39
C PRO A 403 23.47 -15.82 4.48
N LEU A 404 22.70 -15.08 3.68
CA LEU A 404 22.65 -13.61 3.76
C LEU A 404 21.95 -13.18 5.06
N LEU A 405 20.80 -13.79 5.38
CA LEU A 405 20.03 -13.44 6.59
C LEU A 405 20.85 -13.60 7.86
N VAL A 406 21.65 -14.67 7.97
CA VAL A 406 22.52 -14.90 9.13
C VAL A 406 23.54 -13.78 9.34
N LYS A 407 23.90 -13.05 8.29
CA LYS A 407 24.86 -11.95 8.32
C LYS A 407 24.19 -10.59 8.55
N LEU A 408 22.89 -10.50 8.32
CA LEU A 408 22.06 -9.30 8.50
C LEU A 408 21.48 -9.20 9.93
N LYS A 409 22.30 -9.47 10.96
CA LYS A 409 21.87 -9.57 12.37
C LYS A 409 21.08 -8.37 12.90
N LEU A 410 21.34 -7.19 12.33
CA LEU A 410 20.79 -5.89 12.76
C LEU A 410 19.78 -5.32 11.75
N VAL A 411 19.09 -6.19 11.00
CA VAL A 411 17.92 -5.83 10.18
C VAL A 411 16.67 -5.74 11.03
N ARG A 412 15.82 -4.74 10.73
CA ARG A 412 14.57 -4.47 11.45
C ARG A 412 13.33 -4.87 10.66
N VAL A 413 13.38 -4.73 9.33
CA VAL A 413 12.30 -5.10 8.42
C VAL A 413 12.74 -6.24 7.53
N LEU A 414 12.02 -7.36 7.61
CA LEU A 414 12.19 -8.49 6.71
C LEU A 414 10.86 -8.82 6.03
N HIS A 415 10.82 -8.73 4.70
CA HIS A 415 9.58 -8.83 3.91
C HIS A 415 9.78 -9.77 2.70
N PHE A 416 9.29 -11.01 2.83
CA PHE A 416 9.34 -12.08 1.82
C PHE A 416 7.97 -12.75 1.62
N PRO A 417 7.01 -12.09 0.97
CA PRO A 417 5.64 -12.60 0.86
C PRO A 417 5.42 -13.61 -0.28
N TYR A 418 6.33 -13.70 -1.27
CA TYR A 418 6.06 -14.37 -2.54
C TYR A 418 6.59 -15.81 -2.65
N GLU A 419 7.70 -16.11 -1.99
CA GLU A 419 8.39 -17.38 -2.14
C GLU A 419 8.46 -18.10 -0.79
N GLU A 420 8.28 -19.43 -0.80
CA GLU A 420 8.27 -20.25 0.42
C GLU A 420 9.68 -20.55 0.91
N LEU A 421 10.00 -20.15 2.14
CA LEU A 421 11.32 -20.31 2.73
C LEU A 421 11.60 -21.80 3.00
N PRO A 422 12.85 -22.25 2.81
CA PRO A 422 13.22 -23.63 3.11
C PRO A 422 13.07 -23.92 4.61
N SER A 423 12.89 -25.20 4.96
CA SER A 423 12.65 -25.66 6.34
C SER A 423 13.73 -25.28 7.35
N SER A 424 14.93 -24.90 6.89
CA SER A 424 16.04 -24.41 7.72
C SER A 424 15.95 -22.92 8.09
N TRP A 425 14.92 -22.19 7.65
CA TRP A 425 14.73 -20.78 7.99
C TRP A 425 14.73 -20.44 9.49
N PRO A 426 14.20 -21.29 10.41
CA PRO A 426 14.20 -20.96 11.83
C PRO A 426 15.61 -20.76 12.37
N ILE A 427 16.58 -21.53 11.86
CA ILE A 427 18.00 -21.42 12.24
C ILE A 427 18.55 -20.05 11.82
N ALA A 428 18.16 -19.56 10.65
CA ALA A 428 18.59 -18.24 10.19
C ALA A 428 17.98 -17.13 11.04
N VAL A 429 16.68 -17.21 11.37
CA VAL A 429 15.99 -16.17 12.14
C VAL A 429 16.44 -16.12 13.60
N GLN A 430 16.97 -17.20 14.17
CA GLN A 430 17.61 -17.17 15.50
C GLN A 430 18.78 -16.18 15.60
N SER A 431 19.45 -15.88 14.49
CA SER A 431 20.55 -14.92 14.47
C SER A 431 20.11 -13.45 14.37
N LEU A 432 18.84 -13.21 14.03
CA LEU A 432 18.26 -11.87 13.93
C LEU A 432 17.76 -11.48 15.32
N THR A 433 18.24 -10.38 15.87
CA THR A 433 17.85 -9.92 17.23
C THR A 433 17.07 -8.61 17.20
N ASP A 434 17.32 -7.76 16.20
CA ASP A 434 16.76 -6.41 16.12
C ASP A 434 15.48 -6.32 15.30
N LEU A 435 14.91 -7.47 14.94
CA LEU A 435 13.79 -7.56 14.03
C LEU A 435 12.50 -7.01 14.66
N ARG A 436 11.80 -6.16 13.90
CA ARG A 436 10.56 -5.49 14.32
C ARG A 436 9.40 -5.75 13.37
N TYR A 437 9.69 -6.05 12.12
CA TYR A 437 8.73 -6.50 11.12
C TYR A 437 9.23 -7.79 10.49
N LEU A 438 8.40 -8.82 10.52
CA LEU A 438 8.66 -10.10 9.86
C LEU A 438 7.45 -10.48 9.00
N GLU A 439 7.66 -10.55 7.69
CA GLU A 439 6.73 -11.17 6.75
C GLU A 439 7.40 -12.28 5.95
N ILE A 440 6.86 -13.48 6.06
CA ILE A 440 7.43 -14.68 5.42
C ILE A 440 6.35 -15.63 4.90
N SER A 441 6.67 -16.34 3.83
CA SER A 441 5.96 -17.55 3.41
C SER A 441 6.79 -18.78 3.80
N VAL A 442 6.18 -19.76 4.46
CA VAL A 442 6.87 -20.95 5.02
C VAL A 442 6.00 -22.19 4.89
N GLU A 443 6.62 -23.37 4.97
CA GLU A 443 5.84 -24.61 4.98
C GLU A 443 4.98 -24.74 6.25
N GLU A 444 5.63 -24.63 7.40
CA GLU A 444 5.03 -24.67 8.74
C GLU A 444 5.47 -23.45 9.55
N PHE A 445 4.71 -23.09 10.59
CA PHE A 445 5.04 -22.01 11.51
C PHE A 445 4.71 -22.38 12.96
N ASP A 446 5.62 -22.03 13.88
CA ASP A 446 5.46 -22.17 15.33
C ASP A 446 6.04 -20.93 16.01
N PHE A 447 5.31 -20.33 16.96
CA PHE A 447 5.75 -19.11 17.64
C PHE A 447 7.07 -19.31 18.40
N LYS A 448 7.40 -20.54 18.82
CA LYS A 448 8.67 -20.84 19.51
C LYS A 448 9.91 -20.49 18.70
N TRP A 449 9.79 -20.46 17.36
CA TRP A 449 10.93 -20.15 16.49
C TRP A 449 11.30 -18.67 16.45
N ILE A 450 10.39 -17.81 16.91
CA ILE A 450 10.59 -16.36 16.97
C ILE A 450 10.47 -15.83 18.40
N SER A 451 10.43 -16.71 19.41
CA SER A 451 10.19 -16.32 20.80
C SER A 451 11.28 -15.42 21.39
N HIS A 452 12.48 -15.43 20.80
CA HIS A 452 13.59 -14.56 21.18
C HIS A 452 13.42 -13.12 20.66
N LEU A 453 12.54 -12.88 19.69
CA LEU A 453 12.29 -11.57 19.08
C LEU A 453 11.33 -10.72 19.94
N LEU A 454 11.78 -10.31 21.13
CA LEU A 454 10.96 -9.56 22.09
C LEU A 454 10.57 -8.15 21.59
N ASP A 455 11.32 -7.61 20.63
CA ASP A 455 11.08 -6.32 20.00
C ASP A 455 10.19 -6.38 18.77
N LEU A 456 9.72 -7.56 18.37
CA LEU A 456 8.86 -7.72 17.20
C LEU A 456 7.55 -6.97 17.38
N GLN A 457 7.20 -6.13 16.40
CA GLN A 457 5.98 -5.31 16.38
C GLN A 457 4.96 -5.85 15.37
N THR A 458 5.42 -6.32 14.22
CA THR A 458 4.57 -6.88 13.16
C THR A 458 5.04 -8.27 12.76
N LEU A 459 4.09 -9.21 12.72
CA LEU A 459 4.29 -10.58 12.25
C LEU A 459 3.24 -10.92 11.20
N VAL A 460 3.68 -11.22 9.99
CA VAL A 460 2.85 -11.74 8.90
C VAL A 460 3.43 -13.08 8.44
N VAL A 461 2.63 -14.13 8.47
CA VAL A 461 3.08 -15.47 8.08
C VAL A 461 2.07 -16.10 7.15
N CYS A 462 2.53 -16.48 5.96
CA CYS A 462 1.79 -17.32 5.05
C CYS A 462 2.30 -18.76 5.17
N SER A 463 1.63 -19.62 5.93
CA SER A 463 2.00 -21.05 5.96
C SER A 463 1.21 -21.89 4.97
N SER A 464 1.87 -22.88 4.35
CA SER A 464 1.21 -23.83 3.45
C SER A 464 0.54 -24.97 4.23
N LYS A 465 1.15 -25.44 5.32
CA LYS A 465 0.62 -26.46 6.25
C LYS A 465 0.05 -25.87 7.54
N PHE A 466 -0.86 -26.62 8.13
CA PHE A 466 -1.49 -26.30 9.41
C PHE A 466 -0.64 -26.83 10.58
N ARG A 467 -0.38 -25.98 11.57
CA ARG A 467 0.35 -26.34 12.79
C ARG A 467 -0.34 -25.81 14.05
N ARG A 468 -0.30 -26.62 15.10
CA ARG A 468 -0.77 -26.27 16.46
C ARG A 468 0.39 -25.70 17.27
N THR A 469 0.16 -24.60 17.98
CA THR A 469 1.16 -23.88 18.78
C THR A 469 0.56 -23.45 20.12
N SER A 470 1.38 -23.43 21.18
CA SER A 470 0.95 -22.93 22.49
C SER A 470 0.87 -21.39 22.50
N PRO A 471 -0.14 -20.80 23.18
CA PRO A 471 -0.26 -19.36 23.35
C PRO A 471 0.77 -18.77 24.34
N ALA A 472 1.43 -19.55 25.19
CA ALA A 472 2.42 -19.00 26.13
C ALA A 472 3.55 -18.24 25.46
N THR A 473 3.90 -18.59 24.22
CA THR A 473 4.97 -17.92 23.50
C THR A 473 4.58 -16.53 23.01
N ILE A 474 3.37 -16.38 22.44
CA ILE A 474 2.90 -15.05 21.97
C ILE A 474 2.75 -14.07 23.13
N TRP A 475 2.38 -14.55 24.33
CA TRP A 475 2.24 -13.72 25.53
C TRP A 475 3.55 -13.08 26.01
N LYS A 476 4.71 -13.66 25.66
CA LYS A 476 6.03 -13.07 25.98
C LYS A 476 6.36 -11.87 25.09
N MET A 477 5.74 -11.77 23.91
CA MET A 477 6.08 -10.79 22.88
C MET A 477 5.30 -9.48 23.05
N LYS A 478 5.53 -8.78 24.18
CA LYS A 478 4.74 -7.61 24.65
C LYS A 478 4.70 -6.41 23.69
N LYS A 479 5.64 -6.31 22.74
CA LYS A 479 5.71 -5.23 21.74
C LYS A 479 4.94 -5.52 20.46
N LEU A 480 4.36 -6.71 20.31
CA LEU A 480 3.52 -7.04 19.15
C LEU A 480 2.33 -6.10 19.06
N ARG A 481 2.08 -5.63 17.84
CA ARG A 481 1.00 -4.72 17.44
C ARG A 481 0.13 -5.34 16.36
N HIS A 482 0.76 -5.97 15.38
CA HIS A 482 0.06 -6.56 14.24
C HIS A 482 0.47 -8.02 14.05
N VAL A 483 -0.49 -8.93 14.12
CA VAL A 483 -0.28 -10.36 13.88
C VAL A 483 -1.25 -10.84 12.81
N ASN A 484 -0.72 -11.41 11.73
CA ASN A 484 -1.50 -12.07 10.69
C ASN A 484 -0.83 -13.38 10.30
N VAL A 485 -1.34 -14.48 10.84
CA VAL A 485 -0.79 -15.82 10.54
C VAL A 485 -1.88 -16.63 9.85
N LYS A 486 -1.58 -17.06 8.62
CA LYS A 486 -2.42 -18.00 7.86
C LYS A 486 -2.19 -19.41 8.41
N LYS A 487 -3.24 -20.23 8.47
CA LYS A 487 -3.22 -21.66 8.81
C LYS A 487 -2.40 -22.04 10.06
N PHE A 488 -2.67 -21.43 11.20
CA PHE A 488 -2.20 -21.90 12.52
C PHE A 488 -3.37 -22.10 13.45
N SER A 489 -3.21 -22.86 14.54
CA SER A 489 -4.17 -22.91 15.66
C SER A 489 -3.46 -22.83 16.99
N LEU A 490 -4.06 -22.11 17.93
CA LEU A 490 -3.66 -22.13 19.33
C LEU A 490 -4.20 -23.41 19.98
N VAL A 491 -3.36 -24.12 20.73
CA VAL A 491 -3.78 -25.26 21.55
C VAL A 491 -3.28 -25.00 22.96
N TRP A 492 -4.19 -25.14 23.92
CA TRP A 492 -3.88 -24.97 25.34
C TRP A 492 -3.37 -26.30 25.88
N ASP A 493 -2.12 -26.34 26.33
CA ASP A 493 -1.67 -27.42 27.19
C ASP A 493 -1.98 -27.11 28.67
N ASP A 494 -1.82 -28.11 29.55
CA ASP A 494 -2.13 -27.94 30.98
C ASP A 494 -1.22 -26.89 31.66
N ASN A 495 -0.02 -26.63 31.13
CA ASN A 495 0.85 -25.57 31.63
C ASN A 495 0.36 -24.18 31.19
N ASP A 496 -0.17 -24.05 29.98
CA ASP A 496 -0.78 -22.81 29.47
C ASP A 496 -1.97 -22.39 30.33
N LYS A 497 -2.79 -23.35 30.78
CA LYS A 497 -3.91 -23.10 31.70
C LYS A 497 -3.43 -22.59 33.05
N ALA A 498 -2.36 -23.15 33.61
CA ALA A 498 -1.78 -22.68 34.87
C ALA A 498 -1.21 -21.25 34.77
N ILE A 499 -0.42 -20.96 33.72
CA ILE A 499 0.12 -19.60 33.45
C ILE A 499 -1.01 -18.58 33.27
N PHE A 500 -2.10 -19.03 32.63
CA PHE A 500 -3.28 -18.23 32.40
C PHE A 500 -4.05 -17.91 33.68
N GLU A 501 -4.21 -18.89 34.57
CA GLU A 501 -4.90 -18.72 35.86
C GLU A 501 -4.09 -17.90 36.88
N GLU A 502 -2.76 -17.98 36.84
CA GLU A 502 -1.86 -17.24 37.75
C GLU A 502 -1.79 -15.72 37.47
N SER A 503 -2.12 -15.28 36.26
CA SER A 503 -1.95 -13.88 35.85
C SER A 503 -3.27 -13.19 35.55
N SER A 504 -3.72 -12.27 36.42
CA SER A 504 -4.94 -11.47 36.23
C SER A 504 -4.73 -10.18 35.41
N THR A 505 -3.55 -9.99 34.80
CA THR A 505 -3.15 -8.75 34.13
C THR A 505 -3.42 -8.78 32.62
N THR A 506 -3.78 -7.64 32.02
CA THR A 506 -3.83 -7.47 30.56
C THR A 506 -2.45 -7.80 29.96
N MET A 507 -2.37 -8.76 29.04
CA MET A 507 -1.13 -9.13 28.34
C MET A 507 -1.23 -8.74 26.88
N LEU A 508 -0.23 -8.07 26.33
CA LEU A 508 -0.23 -7.57 24.93
C LEU A 508 -1.17 -6.36 24.72
N ALA A 509 -1.15 -5.38 25.64
CA ALA A 509 -1.88 -4.12 25.48
C ALA A 509 -1.50 -3.31 24.22
N ASN A 510 -0.37 -3.63 23.58
CA ASN A 510 0.05 -3.02 22.33
C ASN A 510 -0.63 -3.65 21.10
N LEU A 511 -1.25 -4.84 21.23
CA LEU A 511 -1.81 -5.56 20.08
C LEU A 511 -3.06 -4.83 19.56
N LYS A 512 -3.00 -4.46 18.28
CA LYS A 512 -4.04 -3.74 17.54
C LYS A 512 -4.78 -4.66 16.57
N THR A 513 -4.05 -5.53 15.88
CA THR A 513 -4.65 -6.40 14.87
C THR A 513 -4.26 -7.85 15.08
N LEU A 514 -5.25 -8.74 15.09
CA LEU A 514 -5.05 -10.19 15.18
C LEU A 514 -5.86 -10.88 14.10
N HIS A 515 -5.18 -11.42 13.09
CA HIS A 515 -5.79 -12.24 12.07
C HIS A 515 -5.30 -13.67 12.20
N SER A 516 -6.24 -14.57 12.49
CA SER A 516 -6.06 -16.01 12.50
C SER A 516 -7.06 -16.68 11.58
N HIS A 517 -6.54 -17.58 10.75
CA HIS A 517 -7.34 -18.29 9.77
C HIS A 517 -7.93 -19.60 10.29
N HIS A 518 -7.59 -20.06 11.51
CA HIS A 518 -8.14 -21.26 12.13
C HIS A 518 -7.97 -21.18 13.66
N ILE A 519 -9.06 -21.19 14.42
CA ILE A 519 -9.06 -21.33 15.88
C ILE A 519 -10.09 -22.38 16.25
N CYS A 520 -9.65 -23.41 16.98
CA CYS A 520 -10.54 -24.31 17.69
C CYS A 520 -10.99 -23.62 18.99
N VAL A 521 -12.29 -23.34 19.12
CA VAL A 521 -12.84 -22.57 20.25
C VAL A 521 -13.34 -23.49 21.37
N ASP A 522 -13.37 -24.81 21.13
CA ASP A 522 -13.85 -25.82 22.08
C ASP A 522 -13.10 -25.81 23.43
N ASP A 523 -11.86 -25.28 23.44
CA ASP A 523 -11.00 -25.18 24.63
C ASP A 523 -10.82 -23.75 25.16
N MET A 524 -11.52 -22.74 24.62
CA MET A 524 -11.27 -21.34 24.98
C MET A 524 -11.95 -20.92 26.29
N ASN A 525 -11.13 -20.46 27.24
CA ASN A 525 -11.61 -19.68 28.37
C ASN A 525 -12.08 -18.28 27.88
N PRO A 526 -13.30 -17.80 28.20
CA PRO A 526 -13.77 -16.46 27.79
C PRO A 526 -12.83 -15.31 28.16
N ARG A 527 -12.01 -15.49 29.21
CA ARG A 527 -11.00 -14.52 29.64
C ARG A 527 -9.81 -14.41 28.67
N PHE A 528 -9.66 -15.31 27.69
CA PHE A 528 -8.61 -15.24 26.67
C PHE A 528 -8.60 -13.88 25.99
N TRP A 529 -9.80 -13.41 25.63
CA TRP A 529 -9.98 -12.13 24.96
C TRP A 529 -9.61 -10.94 25.85
N TRP A 530 -9.68 -11.05 27.19
CA TRP A 530 -9.29 -9.97 28.10
C TRP A 530 -7.81 -9.61 28.02
N ARG A 531 -6.98 -10.47 27.44
CA ARG A 531 -5.56 -10.15 27.20
C ARG A 531 -5.43 -9.04 26.14
N PHE A 532 -6.27 -9.04 25.11
CA PHE A 532 -6.17 -8.12 23.96
C PHE A 532 -6.97 -6.83 24.13
N ALA A 533 -6.78 -6.12 25.26
CA ALA A 533 -7.64 -5.00 25.65
C ALA A 533 -7.75 -3.84 24.62
N ASN A 534 -6.74 -3.65 23.75
CA ASN A 534 -6.70 -2.56 22.77
C ASN A 534 -6.85 -3.01 21.32
N LEU A 535 -7.40 -4.21 21.09
CA LEU A 535 -7.61 -4.76 19.75
C LEU A 535 -8.62 -3.91 18.95
N GLU A 536 -8.24 -3.54 17.73
CA GLU A 536 -9.00 -2.73 16.79
C GLU A 536 -9.52 -3.58 15.62
N GLU A 537 -8.76 -4.60 15.20
CA GLU A 537 -9.16 -5.54 14.15
C GLU A 537 -8.96 -7.00 14.56
N LEU A 538 -9.98 -7.82 14.31
CA LEU A 538 -9.97 -9.25 14.60
C LEU A 538 -10.47 -10.04 13.40
N SER A 539 -9.71 -11.01 12.94
CA SER A 539 -10.16 -11.99 11.96
C SER A 539 -10.00 -13.39 12.51
N LEU A 540 -11.08 -14.17 12.54
CA LEU A 540 -11.11 -15.53 13.05
C LEU A 540 -11.80 -16.46 12.06
N ARG A 541 -11.31 -17.70 12.01
CA ARG A 541 -12.10 -18.83 11.51
C ARG A 541 -12.38 -19.78 12.66
N VAL A 542 -13.65 -20.10 12.86
CA VAL A 542 -14.14 -20.97 13.93
C VAL A 542 -14.48 -22.33 13.31
N GLU A 543 -13.90 -23.41 13.84
CA GLU A 543 -14.14 -24.77 13.36
C GLU A 543 -15.35 -25.44 14.02
N ALA A 544 -15.62 -25.13 15.30
CA ALA A 544 -16.70 -25.66 16.09
C ALA A 544 -17.30 -24.57 17.01
N LEU A 545 -18.60 -24.69 17.34
CA LEU A 545 -19.30 -23.69 18.15
C LEU A 545 -18.77 -23.70 19.60
N PRO A 546 -18.41 -22.54 20.16
CA PRO A 546 -17.87 -22.50 21.51
C PRO A 546 -18.92 -22.85 22.56
N SER A 547 -18.50 -23.48 23.66
CA SER A 547 -19.36 -23.72 24.83
C SER A 547 -19.73 -22.44 25.60
N CYS A 548 -19.16 -21.30 25.23
CA CYS A 548 -19.34 -20.00 25.88
C CYS A 548 -19.29 -18.85 24.85
N PRO A 549 -19.81 -17.65 25.16
CA PRO A 549 -19.78 -16.54 24.22
C PRO A 549 -18.36 -16.12 23.84
N LEU A 550 -18.10 -15.88 22.55
CA LEU A 550 -16.79 -15.38 22.10
C LEU A 550 -16.44 -14.03 22.73
N PHE A 551 -17.44 -13.18 22.97
CA PHE A 551 -17.28 -11.90 23.65
C PHE A 551 -18.23 -11.89 24.86
N PRO A 552 -17.78 -12.33 26.04
CA PRO A 552 -18.66 -12.52 27.19
C PRO A 552 -19.20 -11.22 27.80
N SER A 553 -18.69 -10.05 27.39
CA SER A 553 -19.20 -8.73 27.80
C SER A 553 -18.95 -7.70 26.70
N VAL A 554 -19.93 -6.83 26.46
CA VAL A 554 -19.87 -5.68 25.53
C VAL A 554 -18.77 -4.68 25.93
N GLU A 555 -18.39 -4.66 27.21
CA GLU A 555 -17.37 -3.76 27.76
C GLU A 555 -15.95 -4.17 27.37
N VAL A 556 -15.77 -5.42 26.92
CA VAL A 556 -14.47 -5.95 26.54
C VAL A 556 -14.28 -5.75 25.04
N HIS A 557 -13.26 -4.97 24.65
CA HIS A 557 -12.96 -4.55 23.27
C HIS A 557 -13.84 -3.43 22.71
N THR A 558 -14.08 -2.40 23.51
CA THR A 558 -14.67 -1.14 23.01
C THR A 558 -13.88 -0.50 21.85
N ARG A 559 -12.62 -0.90 21.63
CA ARG A 559 -11.80 -0.44 20.51
C ARG A 559 -11.98 -1.26 19.22
N LEU A 560 -12.63 -2.42 19.28
CA LEU A 560 -12.78 -3.29 18.11
C LEU A 560 -13.74 -2.65 17.11
N GLN A 561 -13.21 -2.29 15.94
CA GLN A 561 -13.95 -1.64 14.87
C GLN A 561 -14.13 -2.55 13.65
N SER A 562 -13.25 -3.54 13.48
CA SER A 562 -13.28 -4.47 12.35
C SER A 562 -13.29 -5.91 12.83
N LEU A 563 -14.28 -6.68 12.40
CA LEU A 563 -14.43 -8.08 12.74
C LEU A 563 -14.68 -8.92 11.49
N ASN A 564 -13.84 -9.94 11.26
CA ASN A 564 -14.01 -10.93 10.21
C ASN A 564 -14.20 -12.32 10.83
N LEU A 565 -15.40 -12.87 10.76
CA LEU A 565 -15.72 -14.19 11.29
C LEU A 565 -16.08 -15.16 10.15
N VAL A 566 -15.31 -16.23 10.03
CA VAL A 566 -15.62 -17.34 9.13
C VAL A 566 -15.97 -18.56 9.99
N ILE A 567 -17.20 -19.04 9.91
CA ILE A 567 -17.65 -20.18 10.73
C ILE A 567 -17.84 -21.39 9.83
N SER A 568 -17.43 -22.57 10.31
CA SER A 568 -17.49 -23.81 9.51
C SER A 568 -18.90 -24.43 9.55
N PRO A 569 -19.50 -24.77 8.39
CA PRO A 569 -20.94 -25.07 8.29
C PRO A 569 -21.36 -26.46 8.82
N ARG A 570 -20.42 -27.34 9.21
CA ARG A 570 -20.73 -28.74 9.54
C ARG A 570 -21.58 -28.93 10.81
N GLU A 571 -21.65 -27.94 11.69
CA GLU A 571 -22.39 -28.01 12.97
C GLU A 571 -23.66 -27.15 13.01
N PHE A 572 -23.92 -26.32 11.97
CA PHE A 572 -25.01 -25.33 11.98
C PHE A 572 -26.39 -25.87 11.60
N LEU A 573 -26.51 -27.14 11.20
CA LEU A 573 -27.74 -27.73 10.68
C LEU A 573 -28.86 -27.97 11.74
N GLY A 574 -28.80 -27.35 12.92
CA GLY A 574 -29.88 -27.48 13.90
C GLY A 574 -29.81 -26.66 15.21
N SER A 575 -28.88 -25.72 15.39
CA SER A 575 -28.69 -25.07 16.69
C SER A 575 -29.65 -23.89 16.93
N VAL A 576 -30.71 -24.16 17.71
CA VAL A 576 -31.50 -23.13 18.41
C VAL A 576 -30.62 -22.47 19.48
N GLY A 577 -30.56 -21.12 19.53
CA GLY A 577 -29.86 -20.38 20.59
C GLY A 577 -28.60 -19.60 20.19
N TRP A 578 -28.32 -19.39 18.90
CA TRP A 578 -27.14 -18.66 18.39
C TRP A 578 -26.90 -17.28 19.05
N GLU A 579 -27.99 -16.54 19.36
CA GLU A 579 -27.99 -15.25 20.08
C GLU A 579 -27.25 -15.30 21.42
N SER A 580 -27.21 -16.47 22.06
CA SER A 580 -26.54 -16.63 23.35
C SER A 580 -25.01 -16.82 23.24
N TYR A 581 -24.48 -17.08 22.03
CA TYR A 581 -23.07 -17.39 21.79
C TYR A 581 -22.26 -16.23 21.19
N PHE A 582 -22.92 -15.21 20.64
CA PHE A 582 -22.25 -14.08 20.00
C PHE A 582 -22.86 -12.76 20.47
N VAL A 583 -22.18 -12.08 21.40
CA VAL A 583 -22.46 -10.68 21.73
C VAL A 583 -21.49 -9.83 20.93
N PHE A 584 -21.96 -9.06 19.95
CA PHE A 584 -21.08 -8.23 19.14
C PHE A 584 -20.70 -6.94 19.88
N PRO A 585 -19.44 -6.48 19.77
CA PRO A 585 -19.07 -5.16 20.27
C PRO A 585 -19.85 -4.05 19.57
N SER A 586 -20.34 -3.07 20.33
CA SER A 586 -21.22 -2.01 19.81
C SER A 586 -20.50 -1.02 18.89
N ASN A 587 -19.16 -0.99 18.87
CA ASN A 587 -18.35 -0.06 18.09
C ASN A 587 -17.89 -0.62 16.72
N LEU A 588 -18.44 -1.76 16.30
CA LEU A 588 -18.12 -2.36 15.01
C LEU A 588 -18.58 -1.50 13.84
N ARG A 589 -17.61 -1.10 13.00
CA ARG A 589 -17.81 -0.35 11.76
C ARG A 589 -17.69 -1.24 10.52
N HIS A 590 -16.84 -2.26 10.58
CA HIS A 590 -16.63 -3.21 9.48
C HIS A 590 -16.90 -4.62 9.97
N LEU A 591 -17.83 -5.31 9.33
CA LEU A 591 -18.15 -6.69 9.65
C LEU A 591 -18.08 -7.55 8.40
N ARG A 592 -17.18 -8.54 8.42
CA ARG A 592 -17.18 -9.65 7.48
C ARG A 592 -17.67 -10.91 8.16
N ILE A 593 -18.71 -11.52 7.63
CA ILE A 593 -19.26 -12.75 8.21
C ILE A 593 -19.71 -13.73 7.14
N GLY A 594 -19.49 -15.02 7.40
CA GLY A 594 -19.90 -16.10 6.49
C GLY A 594 -21.34 -16.56 6.70
N GLU A 595 -21.74 -16.72 7.96
CA GLU A 595 -23.07 -17.16 8.38
C GLU A 595 -23.47 -16.41 9.66
N TRP A 596 -24.68 -15.88 9.70
CA TRP A 596 -25.24 -15.24 10.90
C TRP A 596 -26.76 -15.37 10.93
N LYS A 597 -27.33 -15.06 12.07
CA LYS A 597 -28.64 -14.43 12.22
C LYS A 597 -28.33 -13.20 13.09
N ALA A 598 -29.00 -12.06 13.01
CA ALA A 598 -28.79 -10.90 13.90
C ALA A 598 -29.72 -9.77 13.44
N SER A 599 -30.17 -8.92 14.36
CA SER A 599 -30.88 -7.69 14.03
C SER A 599 -29.90 -6.51 13.93
N GLU A 600 -30.36 -5.42 13.35
CA GLU A 600 -29.74 -4.09 13.28
C GLU A 600 -29.32 -3.55 14.66
N GLU A 601 -30.04 -3.92 15.72
CA GLU A 601 -29.73 -3.54 17.11
C GLU A 601 -28.33 -4.00 17.55
N CYS A 602 -27.81 -5.06 16.93
CA CYS A 602 -26.46 -5.57 17.21
C CYS A 602 -25.36 -4.66 16.64
N PHE A 603 -25.68 -3.77 15.70
CA PHE A 603 -24.69 -3.04 14.89
C PHE A 603 -25.05 -1.55 14.70
N PRO A 604 -25.09 -0.75 15.78
CA PRO A 604 -25.60 0.62 15.74
C PRO A 604 -24.75 1.61 14.93
N VAL A 605 -23.48 1.27 14.64
CA VAL A 605 -22.52 2.14 13.94
C VAL A 605 -21.86 1.46 12.74
N LEU A 606 -22.48 0.41 12.19
CA LEU A 606 -21.93 -0.34 11.06
C LEU A 606 -21.84 0.52 9.81
N GLU A 607 -20.66 0.57 9.19
CA GLU A 607 -20.39 1.31 7.95
C GLU A 607 -20.27 0.35 6.75
N GLU A 608 -19.71 -0.84 6.96
CA GLU A 608 -19.49 -1.85 5.92
C GLU A 608 -19.90 -3.25 6.38
N LEU A 609 -20.74 -3.89 5.56
CA LEU A 609 -21.09 -5.30 5.66
C LEU A 609 -20.51 -6.08 4.49
N SER A 610 -19.63 -7.03 4.77
CA SER A 610 -19.07 -7.96 3.78
C SER A 610 -19.57 -9.37 4.06
N ILE A 611 -20.29 -9.97 3.12
CA ILE A 611 -20.76 -11.34 3.24
C ILE A 611 -20.02 -12.21 2.23
N ARG A 612 -19.44 -13.31 2.73
CA ARG A 612 -18.80 -14.33 1.91
C ARG A 612 -19.37 -15.69 2.24
N THR A 613 -20.27 -16.18 1.39
CA THR A 613 -21.08 -17.35 1.71
C THR A 613 -20.59 -18.61 1.03
N GLY A 614 -20.75 -19.74 1.71
CA GLY A 614 -21.09 -21.00 1.03
C GLY A 614 -22.60 -21.00 0.75
N TYR A 615 -23.06 -21.81 -0.21
CA TYR A 615 -24.39 -21.88 -0.85
C TYR A 615 -25.69 -21.86 0.00
N TYR A 616 -25.69 -21.46 1.29
CA TYR A 616 -26.78 -21.66 2.25
C TYR A 616 -27.49 -20.38 2.72
N TYR A 617 -26.87 -19.21 2.59
CA TYR A 617 -27.45 -17.95 3.10
C TYR A 617 -28.28 -17.23 2.02
N LYS A 618 -29.56 -16.97 2.29
CA LYS A 618 -30.52 -16.53 1.27
C LYS A 618 -30.84 -15.03 1.28
N GLU A 619 -30.78 -14.36 2.43
CA GLU A 619 -31.21 -12.97 2.59
C GLU A 619 -30.48 -12.25 3.74
N ILE A 620 -30.18 -10.97 3.55
CA ILE A 620 -29.77 -10.05 4.61
C ILE A 620 -31.06 -9.58 5.32
N PRO A 621 -31.09 -9.51 6.68
CA PRO A 621 -32.26 -9.02 7.39
C PRO A 621 -32.67 -7.63 6.89
N PRO A 622 -33.94 -7.40 6.52
CA PRO A 622 -34.39 -6.12 5.97
C PRO A 622 -34.11 -4.92 6.86
N SER A 623 -34.14 -5.12 8.18
CA SER A 623 -33.88 -4.08 9.17
C SER A 623 -32.46 -3.49 9.13
N PHE A 624 -31.54 -4.08 8.36
CA PHE A 624 -30.26 -3.43 8.05
C PHE A 624 -30.43 -2.12 7.26
N ALA A 625 -31.60 -1.90 6.64
CA ALA A 625 -31.97 -0.61 6.06
C ALA A 625 -32.08 0.51 7.11
N ASP A 626 -32.31 0.16 8.39
CA ASP A 626 -32.45 1.11 9.49
C ASP A 626 -31.10 1.56 10.09
N ILE A 627 -29.97 0.98 9.64
CA ILE A 627 -28.64 1.36 10.12
C ILE A 627 -28.18 2.66 9.41
N PRO A 628 -28.15 3.82 10.10
CA PRO A 628 -27.93 5.11 9.44
C PRO A 628 -26.50 5.30 8.92
N THR A 629 -25.55 4.52 9.45
CA THR A 629 -24.13 4.60 9.10
C THR A 629 -23.74 3.69 7.94
N LEU A 630 -24.62 2.79 7.50
CA LEU A 630 -24.30 1.75 6.51
C LEU A 630 -24.09 2.37 5.13
N ARG A 631 -22.88 2.18 4.57
CA ARG A 631 -22.45 2.79 3.29
C ARG A 631 -22.06 1.75 2.24
N LEU A 632 -21.74 0.53 2.65
CA LEU A 632 -21.32 -0.53 1.75
C LEU A 632 -21.87 -1.89 2.15
N ILE A 633 -22.48 -2.58 1.18
CA ILE A 633 -22.69 -4.03 1.23
C ILE A 633 -21.83 -4.67 0.15
N LYS A 634 -20.97 -5.61 0.55
CA LYS A 634 -20.07 -6.34 -0.35
C LYS A 634 -20.37 -7.83 -0.30
N LEU A 635 -20.87 -8.37 -1.41
CA LEU A 635 -21.15 -9.79 -1.55
C LEU A 635 -20.09 -10.47 -2.41
N SER A 636 -19.62 -11.64 -1.96
CA SER A 636 -18.66 -12.47 -2.69
C SER A 636 -19.06 -13.94 -2.55
N ASP A 637 -18.89 -14.73 -3.61
CA ASP A 637 -19.29 -16.16 -3.63
C ASP A 637 -20.78 -16.32 -3.19
N TYR A 638 -21.70 -15.50 -3.72
CA TYR A 638 -23.08 -15.34 -3.21
C TYR A 638 -24.16 -15.96 -4.12
N MET A 639 -25.32 -16.30 -3.54
CA MET A 639 -26.51 -16.73 -4.29
C MET A 639 -27.30 -15.53 -4.81
N ASP A 640 -27.94 -15.65 -5.98
CA ASP A 640 -28.74 -14.57 -6.58
C ASP A 640 -29.75 -13.95 -5.61
N SER A 641 -30.39 -14.76 -4.75
CA SER A 641 -31.33 -14.28 -3.73
C SER A 641 -30.71 -13.30 -2.74
N LEU A 642 -29.45 -13.51 -2.37
CA LEU A 642 -28.72 -12.61 -1.46
C LEU A 642 -28.38 -11.30 -2.16
N GLY A 643 -28.05 -11.36 -3.46
CA GLY A 643 -27.88 -10.18 -4.30
C GLY A 643 -29.17 -9.35 -4.41
N VAL A 644 -30.31 -10.02 -4.59
CA VAL A 644 -31.64 -9.36 -4.59
C VAL A 644 -31.93 -8.72 -3.23
N SER A 645 -31.67 -9.42 -2.13
CA SER A 645 -31.87 -8.90 -0.78
C SER A 645 -31.02 -7.65 -0.50
N ALA A 646 -29.73 -7.64 -0.89
CA ALA A 646 -28.89 -6.45 -0.75
C ALA A 646 -29.38 -5.26 -1.58
N MET A 647 -29.89 -5.51 -2.79
CA MET A 647 -30.48 -4.47 -3.63
C MET A 647 -31.79 -3.94 -3.07
N ASN A 648 -32.60 -4.79 -2.41
CA ASN A 648 -33.81 -4.35 -1.72
C ASN A 648 -33.49 -3.41 -0.56
N ILE A 649 -32.47 -3.73 0.26
CA ILE A 649 -32.01 -2.84 1.35
C ILE A 649 -31.55 -1.49 0.78
N LYS A 650 -30.77 -1.50 -0.30
CA LYS A 650 -30.36 -0.27 -0.99
C LYS A 650 -31.57 0.58 -1.40
N LYS A 651 -32.57 -0.06 -2.01
CA LYS A 651 -33.80 0.61 -2.45
C LYS A 651 -34.58 1.19 -1.27
N GLU A 652 -34.67 0.46 -0.17
CA GLU A 652 -35.36 0.89 1.05
C GLU A 652 -34.65 2.11 1.69
N ILE A 653 -33.32 2.12 1.74
CA ILE A 653 -32.54 3.30 2.20
C ILE A 653 -32.78 4.50 1.29
N GLU A 654 -32.80 4.30 -0.03
CA GLU A 654 -33.11 5.37 -0.99
C GLU A 654 -34.54 5.91 -0.79
N GLU A 655 -35.52 5.04 -0.57
CA GLU A 655 -36.92 5.40 -0.30
C GLU A 655 -37.07 6.14 1.04
N ASN A 656 -36.33 5.73 2.08
CA ASN A 656 -36.39 6.31 3.42
C ASN A 656 -35.63 7.65 3.55
N THR A 657 -34.48 7.78 2.88
CA THR A 657 -33.59 8.95 3.04
C THR A 657 -33.64 9.94 1.87
N GLY A 658 -34.18 9.52 0.72
CA GLY A 658 -34.16 10.30 -0.52
C GLY A 658 -32.77 10.41 -1.17
N CYS A 659 -31.78 9.63 -0.72
CA CYS A 659 -30.40 9.68 -1.19
C CYS A 659 -29.86 8.26 -1.47
N ASP A 660 -29.20 8.06 -2.61
CA ASP A 660 -28.41 6.85 -2.89
C ASP A 660 -27.08 6.90 -2.12
N SER A 661 -27.18 6.60 -0.82
CA SER A 661 -26.06 6.61 0.13
C SER A 661 -25.37 5.25 0.27
N LEU A 662 -26.05 4.16 -0.14
CA LEU A 662 -25.55 2.80 -0.02
C LEU A 662 -24.97 2.27 -1.34
N GLN A 663 -23.70 1.88 -1.31
CA GLN A 663 -23.09 1.12 -2.40
C GLN A 663 -23.28 -0.38 -2.20
N VAL A 664 -23.68 -1.08 -3.26
CA VAL A 664 -23.74 -2.56 -3.27
C VAL A 664 -22.73 -3.07 -4.28
N LEU A 665 -21.73 -3.81 -3.80
CA LEU A 665 -20.70 -4.44 -4.61
C LEU A 665 -20.94 -5.94 -4.69
N LEU A 666 -21.32 -6.39 -5.88
CA LEU A 666 -21.53 -7.79 -6.21
C LEU A 666 -20.27 -8.33 -6.90
N LEU A 667 -19.47 -9.10 -6.17
CA LEU A 667 -18.24 -9.71 -6.68
C LEU A 667 -18.51 -11.16 -7.07
N SER A 668 -18.47 -11.43 -8.37
CA SER A 668 -18.65 -12.75 -8.98
C SER A 668 -17.35 -13.55 -9.06
#